data_AF-A0A3E5I6Q6-F1
#
_entry.id   AF-A0A3E5I6Q6-F1
#
_cell.length_a   1.000
_cell.length_b   1.000
_cell.length_c   1.000
_cell.angle_alpha   90.00
_cell.angle_beta   90.00
_cell.angle_gamma   90.00
#
_symmetry.space_group_name_H-M   'P 1'
#
loop_
_entity.id
_entity.type
_entity.pdbx_description
1 polymer ?
#
loop_
_entity_poly.entity_id
_entity_poly.type
_entity_poly.pdbx_seq_one_letter_code
_entity_poly.pdbx_strand_id
1 'polypeptide(L)'
;MNKIYSLLGIGLLSAATLSSCKEDVFIEGGDELQRGESQTYVAVASIRGYENTDKESSTRANVQDDGSSFMWNADDKVTLWNGTNGYDFTTINYDESEPSGNVEFTGNGNFEEGATVWGIYPKKDAPTLGNVFTFTLGDATQSAQKAELQNTMHMLAKGTVNGTTVTNLKFEHLTALYQFKFTNRRPDAYKVTKVVVSADAAIFPKTLTVSGEEKTYGDKSNSLTLSMTSLEMAKNEVAYGYLSFFPMADMTKDTELTFTATIEKVGDSSSTETIEKKGKISELYNAESVVAGDEYKYVAGKRYGISFMLVADLGYEETEAGKYLVKKEDGLINLASEPTVMTNAATVITLDADLDMSTKEAWVPVTEFKGTLDGNGKTIFGLTIEATGNDAGLFITNNGIIKNLTLKDVTVKQVPGAAGAFAAINTGTIQNCVIDGGALTVNGADAKLGAITGHNQTGESMIKDCKVKGNVVLTVAGGKVNAGGLAGVNGWWSKAQIQGSSIDKEVSFIYRGNGEGAIGGLVGWNVQGTITGCYSLMTITAFTAVNAGGLVGGNEGPVTASFAAGEIVAKASGNIGGLVKNGGTLTGCYSTSVLSGTASVTICGISTGSVTANECYFMSDGVSNPGGNLPTSTKVSDAAALIDKITSMNQAVAGSGYKYVENTGTDSARVPLLIQPDE
;
A
#
# COMPACT_ATOMS: atom_id res chain seq x y z
N MET A 1 -41.10 -8.12 19.31
CA MET A 1 -42.20 -9.06 19.65
C MET A 1 -41.60 -10.25 20.36
N ASN A 2 -42.05 -10.46 21.60
CA ASN A 2 -41.93 -11.59 22.57
C ASN A 2 -41.25 -12.89 22.06
N LYS A 3 -40.41 -13.60 22.83
CA LYS A 3 -40.66 -14.11 24.20
C LYS A 3 -39.38 -14.42 25.01
N ILE A 4 -39.56 -14.26 26.33
CA ILE A 4 -38.76 -14.62 27.51
C ILE A 4 -38.89 -16.14 27.82
N TYR A 5 -37.86 -16.76 28.43
CA TYR A 5 -37.86 -17.63 29.65
C TYR A 5 -36.39 -17.98 29.98
N SER A 6 -35.74 -17.38 30.99
CA SER A 6 -35.80 -17.59 32.45
C SER A 6 -35.11 -18.88 32.96
N LEU A 7 -34.03 -18.63 33.71
CA LEU A 7 -33.20 -19.50 34.54
C LEU A 7 -33.89 -20.08 35.80
N LEU A 8 -33.16 -21.02 36.43
CA LEU A 8 -33.24 -21.62 37.79
C LEU A 8 -34.18 -22.84 37.88
N GLY A 9 -33.82 -23.99 38.46
CA GLY A 9 -32.69 -24.44 39.28
C GLY A 9 -33.21 -25.46 40.30
N ILE A 10 -32.38 -26.46 40.66
CA ILE A 10 -32.46 -27.34 41.86
C ILE A 10 -33.34 -28.62 41.77
N GLY A 11 -32.66 -29.77 41.74
CA GLY A 11 -32.64 -30.78 42.82
C GLY A 11 -33.87 -31.64 43.18
N LEU A 12 -33.56 -32.90 43.48
CA LEU A 12 -34.24 -33.92 44.33
C LEU A 12 -35.00 -35.10 43.69
N LEU A 13 -34.51 -36.28 44.09
CA LEU A 13 -35.17 -37.58 44.23
C LEU A 13 -36.58 -37.51 44.84
N SER A 14 -37.48 -38.37 44.35
CA SER A 14 -38.43 -39.19 45.14
C SER A 14 -38.96 -40.31 44.23
N ALA A 15 -38.63 -41.58 44.50
CA ALA A 15 -39.32 -42.50 45.41
C ALA A 15 -40.67 -43.01 44.87
N ALA A 16 -40.70 -44.27 44.46
CA ALA A 16 -41.91 -45.09 44.44
C ALA A 16 -41.57 -46.45 45.09
N THR A 17 -42.14 -46.69 46.27
CA THR A 17 -42.17 -47.98 46.96
C THR A 17 -43.61 -48.47 47.08
N LEU A 18 -43.75 -49.79 47.26
CA LEU A 18 -44.93 -50.62 47.60
C LEU A 18 -45.47 -51.40 46.39
N SER A 19 -45.70 -52.71 46.41
CA SER A 19 -45.54 -53.78 47.41
C SER A 19 -45.92 -55.10 46.73
N SER A 20 -45.29 -56.22 47.08
CA SER A 20 -45.93 -57.55 47.26
C SER A 20 -44.90 -58.68 47.20
N CYS A 21 -44.64 -59.31 48.35
CA CYS A 21 -43.89 -60.55 48.47
C CYS A 21 -44.65 -61.73 47.85
N LYS A 22 -43.91 -62.65 47.21
CA LYS A 22 -44.04 -64.09 47.47
C LYS A 22 -42.71 -64.79 47.16
N GLU A 23 -42.27 -65.55 48.15
CA GLU A 23 -41.15 -66.50 48.11
C GLU A 23 -41.30 -67.50 46.95
N ASP A 24 -40.19 -67.94 46.33
CA ASP A 24 -39.50 -69.16 46.78
C ASP A 24 -38.30 -69.57 45.90
N VAL A 25 -37.39 -70.29 46.58
CA VAL A 25 -36.31 -71.20 46.13
C VAL A 25 -34.91 -70.62 45.85
N PHE A 26 -34.02 -70.90 46.80
CA PHE A 26 -32.57 -71.01 46.64
C PHE A 26 -32.19 -72.11 45.64
N ILE A 27 -31.31 -71.79 44.70
CA ILE A 27 -30.30 -72.75 44.19
C ILE A 27 -28.95 -72.04 44.21
N GLU A 28 -28.06 -72.49 45.09
CA GLU A 28 -26.61 -72.28 44.95
C GLU A 28 -26.11 -73.02 43.71
N GLY A 29 -25.39 -72.29 42.87
CA GLY A 29 -24.52 -72.77 41.79
C GLY A 29 -23.84 -71.52 41.26
N GLY A 30 -22.63 -71.21 41.70
CA GLY A 30 -21.43 -71.93 41.29
C GLY A 30 -20.79 -71.12 40.17
N ASP A 31 -19.56 -70.64 40.41
CA ASP A 31 -18.72 -69.85 39.50
C ASP A 31 -18.98 -70.09 38.01
N GLU A 32 -19.17 -69.00 37.26
CA GLU A 32 -18.48 -68.81 35.99
C GLU A 32 -18.37 -67.31 35.69
N LEU A 33 -17.29 -66.72 36.19
CA LEU A 33 -16.67 -65.55 35.59
C LEU A 33 -16.52 -65.82 34.09
N GLN A 34 -17.28 -65.11 33.25
CA GLN A 34 -17.06 -65.15 31.81
C GLN A 34 -15.68 -64.56 31.50
N ARG A 35 -14.72 -65.47 31.38
CA ARG A 35 -13.36 -65.24 30.95
C ARG A 35 -13.30 -65.47 29.44
N GLY A 36 -13.06 -64.41 28.67
CA GLY A 36 -12.24 -64.53 27.46
C GLY A 36 -12.90 -64.37 26.08
N GLU A 37 -14.00 -63.65 25.92
CA GLU A 37 -14.45 -63.22 24.58
C GLU A 37 -14.30 -61.71 24.38
N SER A 38 -13.82 -61.34 23.19
CA SER A 38 -13.72 -59.93 22.77
C SER A 38 -15.11 -59.33 22.69
N GLN A 39 -15.37 -58.27 23.46
CA GLN A 39 -16.66 -57.58 23.48
C GLN A 39 -16.50 -56.08 23.17
N THR A 40 -17.60 -55.41 22.80
CA THR A 40 -17.60 -53.97 22.51
C THR A 40 -17.58 -53.18 23.81
N TYR A 41 -16.67 -52.21 23.91
CA TYR A 41 -16.60 -51.26 25.01
C TYR A 41 -16.84 -49.83 24.53
N VAL A 42 -17.31 -48.98 25.44
CA VAL A 42 -17.34 -47.53 25.29
C VAL A 42 -16.32 -46.90 26.25
N ALA A 43 -15.44 -46.06 25.75
CA ALA A 43 -14.41 -45.38 26.51
C ALA A 43 -14.71 -43.88 26.59
N VAL A 44 -15.00 -43.40 27.80
CA VAL A 44 -15.31 -41.98 28.04
C VAL A 44 -14.00 -41.25 28.33
N ALA A 45 -13.60 -40.38 27.42
CA ALA A 45 -12.33 -39.68 27.44
C ALA A 45 -12.50 -38.18 27.59
N SER A 46 -11.51 -37.55 28.22
CA SER A 46 -11.41 -36.09 28.34
C SER A 46 -9.95 -35.64 28.21
N ILE A 47 -9.72 -34.40 27.79
CA ILE A 47 -8.39 -33.78 27.77
C ILE A 47 -8.16 -33.06 29.10
N ARG A 48 -7.06 -33.39 29.79
CA ARG A 48 -6.70 -32.77 31.06
C ARG A 48 -6.31 -31.31 30.83
N GLY A 49 -6.94 -30.39 31.57
CA GLY A 49 -6.69 -28.96 31.46
C GLY A 49 -7.57 -28.23 30.43
N TYR A 50 -8.54 -28.92 29.83
CA TYR A 50 -9.56 -28.30 29.00
C TYR A 50 -10.44 -27.34 29.80
N GLU A 51 -10.59 -26.10 29.33
CA GLU A 51 -11.55 -25.13 29.86
C GLU A 51 -12.68 -24.90 28.84
N ASN A 52 -13.92 -24.88 29.33
CA ASN A 52 -15.06 -24.56 28.47
C ASN A 52 -15.15 -23.03 28.36
N THR A 53 -14.94 -22.48 27.16
CA THR A 53 -14.98 -21.02 26.94
C THR A 53 -16.05 -20.66 25.92
N ASP A 54 -16.68 -19.48 26.06
CA ASP A 54 -17.68 -18.96 25.11
C ASP A 54 -17.07 -18.53 23.75
N LYS A 55 -15.78 -18.82 23.50
CA LYS A 55 -15.06 -18.40 22.29
C LYS A 55 -15.24 -19.43 21.18
N GLU A 56 -15.46 -18.96 19.95
CA GLU A 56 -15.62 -19.85 18.79
C GLU A 56 -14.40 -20.76 18.60
N SER A 57 -14.64 -21.96 18.04
CA SER A 57 -13.58 -22.89 17.70
C SER A 57 -12.71 -22.31 16.59
N SER A 58 -11.38 -22.29 16.78
CA SER A 58 -10.48 -21.87 15.69
C SER A 58 -10.63 -22.90 14.59
N THR A 59 -11.08 -22.44 13.43
CA THR A 59 -11.29 -23.26 12.25
C THR A 59 -10.05 -24.15 11.97
N ARG A 60 -10.19 -25.43 12.28
CA ARG A 60 -9.40 -26.59 11.78
C ARG A 60 -8.10 -27.02 12.49
N ALA A 61 -7.76 -26.58 13.71
CA ALA A 61 -6.48 -26.95 14.35
C ALA A 61 -6.55 -27.64 15.73
N ASN A 62 -7.71 -28.13 16.17
CA ASN A 62 -7.88 -28.82 17.47
C ASN A 62 -7.40 -28.01 18.68
N VAL A 63 -7.38 -26.68 18.57
CA VAL A 63 -7.06 -25.75 19.66
C VAL A 63 -8.04 -24.58 19.57
N GLN A 64 -8.61 -24.19 20.70
CA GLN A 64 -9.46 -23.01 20.81
C GLN A 64 -8.65 -21.72 20.62
N ASP A 65 -9.35 -20.59 20.41
CA ASP A 65 -8.72 -19.27 20.29
C ASP A 65 -8.06 -18.78 21.59
N ASP A 66 -8.31 -19.44 22.72
CA ASP A 66 -7.66 -19.18 24.01
C ASP A 66 -6.16 -19.53 24.04
N GLY A 67 -5.68 -20.34 23.09
CA GLY A 67 -4.29 -20.76 22.99
C GLY A 67 -3.85 -21.85 23.97
N SER A 68 -4.77 -22.52 24.65
CA SER A 68 -4.46 -23.59 25.61
C SER A 68 -5.44 -24.77 25.59
N SER A 69 -6.66 -24.61 25.09
CA SER A 69 -7.67 -25.67 25.13
C SER A 69 -7.66 -26.49 23.85
N PHE A 70 -7.06 -27.69 23.92
CA PHE A 70 -7.09 -28.68 22.85
C PHE A 70 -8.45 -29.42 22.80
N MET A 71 -8.85 -29.89 21.61
CA MET A 71 -10.13 -30.58 21.38
C MET A 71 -9.93 -31.87 20.57
N TRP A 72 -10.80 -32.85 20.80
CA TRP A 72 -10.89 -34.07 19.97
C TRP A 72 -11.54 -33.77 18.62
N ASN A 73 -11.42 -34.70 17.66
CA ASN A 73 -12.09 -34.74 16.35
C ASN A 73 -12.81 -36.08 16.10
N ALA A 74 -13.70 -36.07 15.10
CA ALA A 74 -14.41 -37.27 14.62
C ALA A 74 -13.49 -38.41 14.15
N ASP A 75 -12.33 -38.08 13.56
CA ASP A 75 -11.38 -39.07 13.03
C ASP A 75 -10.33 -39.55 14.05
N ASP A 76 -10.36 -39.02 15.28
CA ASP A 76 -9.38 -39.39 16.30
C ASP A 76 -9.53 -40.85 16.73
N LYS A 77 -8.38 -41.48 16.99
CA LYS A 77 -8.28 -42.88 17.40
C LYS A 77 -7.28 -43.02 18.51
N VAL A 78 -7.60 -43.88 19.47
CA VAL A 78 -6.74 -44.19 20.61
C VAL A 78 -6.49 -45.68 20.70
N THR A 79 -5.36 -46.05 21.29
CA THR A 79 -5.09 -47.43 21.69
C THR A 79 -5.38 -47.57 23.18
N LEU A 80 -6.22 -48.53 23.57
CA LEU A 80 -6.36 -48.94 24.97
C LEU A 80 -5.49 -50.17 25.24
N TRP A 81 -4.56 -50.05 26.17
CA TRP A 81 -3.58 -51.08 26.53
C TRP A 81 -3.88 -51.66 27.92
N ASN A 82 -4.07 -52.97 28.01
CA ASN A 82 -4.41 -53.67 29.26
C ASN A 82 -3.19 -54.22 30.03
N GLY A 83 -1.97 -53.92 29.59
CA GLY A 83 -0.74 -54.52 30.11
C GLY A 83 -0.15 -55.63 29.22
N THR A 84 -0.97 -56.23 28.35
CA THR A 84 -0.59 -57.36 27.48
C THR A 84 -0.94 -57.13 26.00
N ASN A 85 -2.12 -56.60 25.71
CA ASN A 85 -2.64 -56.37 24.36
C ASN A 85 -3.14 -54.93 24.20
N GLY A 86 -2.97 -54.39 23.00
CA GLY A 86 -3.48 -53.08 22.59
C GLY A 86 -4.74 -53.25 21.75
N TYR A 87 -5.75 -52.45 22.04
CA TYR A 87 -7.04 -52.49 21.36
C TYR A 87 -7.36 -51.12 20.76
N ASP A 88 -7.89 -51.12 19.54
CA ASP A 88 -8.18 -49.90 18.80
C ASP A 88 -9.56 -49.35 19.15
N PHE A 89 -9.62 -48.07 19.44
CA PHE A 89 -10.83 -47.34 19.79
C PHE A 89 -10.97 -46.12 18.88
N THR A 90 -12.15 -45.97 18.27
CA THR A 90 -12.47 -44.86 17.34
C THR A 90 -13.60 -44.03 17.92
N THR A 91 -13.55 -42.72 17.69
CA THR A 91 -14.56 -41.77 18.15
C THR A 91 -15.98 -42.17 17.71
N ILE A 92 -16.96 -41.99 18.61
CA ILE A 92 -18.39 -42.12 18.34
C ILE A 92 -19.15 -40.91 18.88
N ASN A 93 -20.38 -40.69 18.39
CA ASN A 93 -21.29 -39.65 18.89
C ASN A 93 -20.69 -38.22 18.88
N TYR A 94 -19.75 -37.94 17.97
CA TYR A 94 -19.06 -36.67 17.90
C TYR A 94 -19.75 -35.72 16.91
N ASP A 95 -20.07 -34.52 17.37
CA ASP A 95 -20.61 -33.45 16.54
C ASP A 95 -19.47 -32.56 16.04
N GLU A 96 -19.20 -32.59 14.73
CA GLU A 96 -18.18 -31.75 14.10
C GLU A 96 -18.46 -30.25 14.22
N SER A 97 -19.71 -29.85 14.48
CA SER A 97 -20.09 -28.46 14.71
C SER A 97 -19.84 -27.99 16.13
N GLU A 98 -19.68 -28.91 17.09
CA GLU A 98 -19.44 -28.63 18.51
C GLU A 98 -18.21 -29.41 19.03
N PRO A 99 -16.98 -29.05 18.60
CA PRO A 99 -15.77 -29.71 19.06
C PRO A 99 -15.59 -29.57 20.58
N SER A 100 -15.20 -30.66 21.22
CA SER A 100 -15.17 -30.77 22.69
C SER A 100 -13.88 -31.41 23.19
N GLY A 101 -13.46 -31.00 24.39
CA GLY A 101 -12.42 -31.69 25.15
C GLY A 101 -12.87 -33.04 25.72
N ASN A 102 -14.17 -33.37 25.64
CA ASN A 102 -14.75 -34.66 26.05
C ASN A 102 -15.27 -35.42 24.84
N VAL A 103 -15.04 -36.73 24.79
CA VAL A 103 -15.46 -37.60 23.69
C VAL A 103 -15.68 -39.03 24.16
N GLU A 104 -16.51 -39.77 23.43
CA GLU A 104 -16.65 -41.22 23.58
C GLU A 104 -15.93 -41.94 22.44
N PHE A 105 -15.20 -43.00 22.77
CA PHE A 105 -14.65 -43.91 21.78
C PHE A 105 -15.33 -45.28 21.90
N THR A 106 -15.47 -46.01 20.78
CA THR A 106 -15.87 -47.41 20.78
C THR A 106 -14.81 -48.30 20.17
N GLY A 107 -14.69 -49.52 20.68
CA GLY A 107 -13.72 -50.51 20.22
C GLY A 107 -14.02 -51.88 20.82
N ASN A 108 -13.51 -52.91 20.16
CA ASN A 108 -13.58 -54.28 20.69
C ASN A 108 -12.34 -54.56 21.53
N GLY A 109 -12.53 -55.10 22.72
CA GLY A 109 -11.44 -55.36 23.66
C GLY A 109 -11.67 -56.58 24.54
N ASN A 110 -10.63 -56.94 25.29
CA ASN A 110 -10.71 -57.94 26.34
C ASN A 110 -10.05 -57.36 27.60
N PHE A 111 -10.90 -56.93 28.53
CA PHE A 111 -10.50 -56.24 29.76
C PHE A 111 -11.13 -56.94 30.97
N GLU A 112 -10.37 -57.03 32.05
CA GLU A 112 -10.88 -57.55 33.33
C GLU A 112 -11.60 -56.44 34.09
N GLU A 113 -12.69 -56.78 34.78
CA GLU A 113 -13.45 -55.85 35.60
C GLU A 113 -12.55 -55.18 36.65
N GLY A 114 -12.61 -53.85 36.75
CA GLY A 114 -11.77 -53.07 37.67
C GLY A 114 -10.31 -52.90 37.25
N ALA A 115 -9.87 -53.47 36.11
CA ALA A 115 -8.49 -53.34 35.65
C ALA A 115 -8.13 -51.89 35.26
N THR A 116 -6.86 -51.53 35.47
CA THR A 116 -6.30 -50.28 34.96
C THR A 116 -5.85 -50.47 33.52
N VAL A 117 -6.28 -49.58 32.64
CA VAL A 117 -5.89 -49.55 31.22
C VAL A 117 -5.19 -48.24 30.89
N TRP A 118 -4.29 -48.27 29.91
CA TRP A 118 -3.63 -47.07 29.40
C TRP A 118 -4.27 -46.63 28.09
N GLY A 119 -4.68 -45.38 27.99
CA GLY A 119 -5.11 -44.75 26.75
C GLY A 119 -3.95 -44.03 26.08
N ILE A 120 -3.66 -44.34 24.82
CA ILE A 120 -2.52 -43.80 24.07
C ILE A 120 -3.06 -43.05 22.84
N TYR A 121 -2.61 -41.80 22.66
CA TYR A 121 -2.90 -41.00 21.47
C TYR A 121 -1.60 -40.50 20.80
N PRO A 122 -1.53 -40.53 19.45
CA PRO A 122 -2.50 -41.17 18.56
C PRO A 122 -2.47 -42.69 18.71
N LYS A 123 -3.40 -43.39 18.05
CA LYS A 123 -3.36 -44.84 17.96
C LYS A 123 -1.96 -45.32 17.58
N LYS A 124 -1.42 -46.26 18.36
CA LYS A 124 -0.12 -46.91 18.16
C LYS A 124 -0.23 -48.42 18.30
N ASP A 125 0.72 -49.12 17.69
CA ASP A 125 0.91 -50.55 17.89
C ASP A 125 1.25 -50.86 19.36
N ALA A 126 0.96 -52.09 19.79
CA ALA A 126 1.22 -52.58 21.13
C ALA A 126 2.67 -52.33 21.57
N PRO A 127 2.93 -51.73 22.76
CA PRO A 127 4.29 -51.52 23.26
C PRO A 127 5.04 -52.85 23.42
N THR A 128 6.35 -52.83 23.12
CA THR A 128 7.22 -54.01 23.13
C THR A 128 7.62 -54.48 24.54
N LEU A 129 7.47 -53.63 25.55
CA LEU A 129 7.77 -53.91 26.96
C LEU A 129 6.57 -53.48 27.80
N GLY A 130 6.19 -54.30 28.78
CA GLY A 130 5.03 -54.06 29.63
C GLY A 130 5.05 -52.65 30.26
N ASN A 131 4.07 -51.82 29.88
CA ASN A 131 3.84 -50.46 30.38
C ASN A 131 4.98 -49.45 30.14
N VAL A 132 5.80 -49.65 29.10
CA VAL A 132 6.78 -48.67 28.62
C VAL A 132 6.34 -48.15 27.26
N PHE A 133 6.07 -46.85 27.15
CA PHE A 133 5.52 -46.23 25.94
C PHE A 133 6.52 -45.27 25.32
N THR A 134 6.89 -45.49 24.05
CA THR A 134 7.81 -44.62 23.31
C THR A 134 7.03 -43.77 22.30
N PHE A 135 7.31 -42.46 22.32
CA PHE A 135 6.72 -41.46 21.45
C PHE A 135 7.81 -40.83 20.61
N THR A 136 7.58 -40.73 19.29
CA THR A 136 8.56 -40.22 18.35
C THR A 136 7.95 -39.08 17.55
N LEU A 137 8.71 -37.99 17.39
CA LEU A 137 8.40 -36.91 16.48
C LEU A 137 9.31 -37.00 15.26
N GLY A 138 8.70 -37.14 14.07
CA GLY A 138 9.38 -37.06 12.78
C GLY A 138 9.39 -35.64 12.20
N ASP A 139 9.79 -35.51 10.94
CA ASP A 139 9.65 -34.27 10.20
C ASP A 139 8.17 -33.92 10.05
N ALA A 140 7.80 -32.68 10.38
CA ALA A 140 6.41 -32.25 10.29
C ALA A 140 6.10 -31.72 8.88
N THR A 141 4.94 -32.08 8.36
CA THR A 141 4.42 -31.58 7.09
C THR A 141 3.05 -30.95 7.31
N GLN A 142 2.75 -29.90 6.54
CA GLN A 142 1.42 -29.30 6.51
C GLN A 142 0.95 -29.13 5.06
N SER A 143 -0.16 -29.79 4.74
CA SER A 143 -0.84 -29.65 3.45
C SER A 143 -1.89 -28.52 3.55
N ALA A 144 -1.66 -27.45 2.77
CA ALA A 144 -2.51 -26.26 2.76
C ALA A 144 -2.71 -25.64 4.17
N GLN A 145 -3.90 -25.11 4.45
CA GLN A 145 -4.23 -24.44 5.72
C GLN A 145 -4.63 -25.40 6.87
N LYS A 146 -4.59 -26.73 6.66
CA LYS A 146 -5.00 -27.71 7.68
C LYS A 146 -3.78 -28.31 8.38
N ALA A 147 -3.78 -28.31 9.71
CA ALA A 147 -2.73 -28.93 10.50
C ALA A 147 -2.92 -30.45 10.58
N GLU A 148 -1.91 -31.25 10.24
CA GLU A 148 -1.94 -32.72 10.38
C GLU A 148 -1.47 -33.15 11.80
N LEU A 149 -2.13 -32.62 12.84
CA LEU A 149 -1.69 -32.83 14.23
C LEU A 149 -1.94 -34.25 14.75
N GLN A 150 -2.83 -35.01 14.10
CA GLN A 150 -3.15 -36.39 14.46
C GLN A 150 -1.92 -37.33 14.53
N ASN A 151 -0.81 -36.98 13.87
CA ASN A 151 0.41 -37.79 13.89
C ASN A 151 1.51 -37.23 14.79
N THR A 152 1.34 -36.00 15.30
CA THR A 152 2.41 -35.27 15.99
C THR A 152 2.03 -34.86 17.41
N MET A 153 0.74 -34.74 17.70
CA MET A 153 0.23 -34.50 19.04
C MET A 153 0.16 -35.82 19.80
N HIS A 154 0.87 -35.91 20.92
CA HIS A 154 0.93 -37.14 21.70
C HIS A 154 0.33 -36.94 23.08
N MET A 155 -0.51 -37.89 23.51
CA MET A 155 -1.15 -37.86 24.82
C MET A 155 -1.19 -39.26 25.44
N LEU A 156 -1.30 -39.31 26.76
CA LEU A 156 -1.39 -40.55 27.53
C LEU A 156 -2.41 -40.39 28.68
N ALA A 157 -3.20 -41.43 28.94
CA ALA A 157 -4.17 -41.47 30.03
C ALA A 157 -4.11 -42.82 30.77
N LYS A 158 -4.56 -42.84 32.03
CA LYS A 158 -4.96 -44.07 32.72
C LYS A 158 -6.47 -44.10 32.84
N GLY A 159 -7.08 -45.25 32.66
CA GLY A 159 -8.52 -45.47 32.80
C GLY A 159 -8.81 -46.70 33.64
N THR A 160 -10.08 -46.85 34.04
CA THR A 160 -10.57 -47.99 34.81
C THR A 160 -11.75 -48.63 34.11
N VAL A 161 -11.73 -49.95 34.02
CA VAL A 161 -12.78 -50.78 33.41
C VAL A 161 -13.92 -50.96 34.39
N ASN A 162 -15.15 -50.69 33.96
CA ASN A 162 -16.39 -50.86 34.73
C ASN A 162 -17.49 -51.40 33.80
N GLY A 163 -17.73 -52.70 33.86
CA GLY A 163 -18.56 -53.43 32.91
C GLY A 163 -18.04 -53.25 31.47
N THR A 164 -18.91 -52.83 30.56
CA THR A 164 -18.57 -52.52 29.16
C THR A 164 -18.09 -51.08 28.94
N THR A 165 -17.76 -50.37 30.02
CA THR A 165 -17.34 -48.96 29.94
C THR A 165 -15.95 -48.77 30.52
N VAL A 166 -15.09 -48.01 29.83
CA VAL A 166 -13.83 -47.51 30.39
C VAL A 166 -14.02 -46.05 30.78
N THR A 167 -13.80 -45.75 32.06
CA THR A 167 -13.96 -44.41 32.63
C THR A 167 -12.63 -43.83 33.10
N ASN A 168 -12.62 -42.56 33.49
CA ASN A 168 -11.45 -41.83 33.99
C ASN A 168 -10.28 -41.65 33.01
N LEU A 169 -10.48 -41.85 31.70
CA LEU A 169 -9.47 -41.58 30.68
C LEU A 169 -9.26 -40.07 30.50
N LYS A 170 -8.46 -39.49 31.39
CA LYS A 170 -8.02 -38.08 31.33
C LYS A 170 -6.68 -38.03 30.61
N PHE A 171 -6.71 -37.72 29.32
CA PHE A 171 -5.54 -37.63 28.48
C PHE A 171 -4.69 -36.41 28.84
N GLU A 172 -3.42 -36.67 29.13
CA GLU A 172 -2.42 -35.66 29.41
C GLU A 172 -1.53 -35.48 28.19
N HIS A 173 -1.36 -34.24 27.76
CA HIS A 173 -0.44 -33.93 26.68
C HIS A 173 1.01 -34.24 27.06
N LEU A 174 1.72 -34.81 26.08
CA LEU A 174 3.16 -35.02 26.12
C LEU A 174 3.90 -34.00 25.24
N THR A 175 3.20 -33.40 24.28
CA THR A 175 3.74 -32.39 23.36
C THR A 175 3.18 -31.00 23.63
N ALA A 176 3.96 -29.99 23.30
CA ALA A 176 3.56 -28.59 23.15
C ALA A 176 3.45 -28.25 21.65
N LEU A 177 2.90 -27.09 21.31
CA LEU A 177 2.65 -26.68 19.92
C LEU A 177 3.18 -25.29 19.63
N TYR A 178 4.06 -25.14 18.62
CA TYR A 178 4.30 -23.84 18.00
C TYR A 178 3.21 -23.53 16.98
N GLN A 179 2.71 -22.29 16.98
CA GLN A 179 1.84 -21.76 15.95
C GLN A 179 2.53 -20.56 15.29
N PHE A 180 2.80 -20.66 13.99
CA PHE A 180 3.38 -19.60 13.19
C PHE A 180 2.27 -18.83 12.48
N LYS A 181 2.13 -17.54 12.75
CA LYS A 181 1.20 -16.66 12.04
C LYS A 181 1.97 -15.88 10.98
N PHE A 182 1.65 -16.08 9.71
CA PHE A 182 2.23 -15.32 8.60
C PHE A 182 1.24 -14.26 8.15
N THR A 183 1.70 -13.04 7.93
CA THR A 183 0.89 -11.96 7.36
C THR A 183 1.61 -11.38 6.15
N ASN A 184 0.98 -11.45 4.98
CA ASN A 184 1.53 -10.88 3.77
C ASN A 184 1.13 -9.41 3.63
N ARG A 185 2.10 -8.49 3.74
CA ARG A 185 1.92 -7.05 3.46
C ARG A 185 2.62 -6.61 2.18
N ARG A 186 3.21 -7.55 1.43
CA ARG A 186 3.79 -7.30 0.11
C ARG A 186 2.67 -7.23 -0.94
N PRO A 187 2.91 -6.54 -2.06
CA PRO A 187 1.92 -6.43 -3.13
C PRO A 187 1.64 -7.77 -3.83
N ASP A 188 2.66 -8.62 -3.96
CA ASP A 188 2.55 -9.94 -4.58
C ASP A 188 2.06 -11.02 -3.62
N ALA A 189 1.54 -12.12 -4.17
CA ALA A 189 1.25 -13.33 -3.40
C ALA A 189 2.54 -14.11 -3.10
N TYR A 190 2.64 -14.66 -1.89
CA TYR A 190 3.78 -15.46 -1.43
C TYR A 190 3.31 -16.79 -0.86
N LYS A 191 4.12 -17.83 -1.05
CA LYS A 191 3.96 -19.12 -0.38
C LYS A 191 5.02 -19.31 0.69
N VAL A 192 4.63 -19.85 1.85
CA VAL A 192 5.58 -20.32 2.86
C VAL A 192 5.89 -21.78 2.55
N THR A 193 7.17 -22.10 2.37
CA THR A 193 7.61 -23.46 2.00
C THR A 193 8.22 -24.23 3.16
N LYS A 194 8.79 -23.53 4.14
CA LYS A 194 9.47 -24.15 5.26
C LYS A 194 9.51 -23.25 6.49
N VAL A 195 9.43 -23.83 7.67
CA VAL A 195 9.77 -23.19 8.94
C VAL A 195 10.77 -24.05 9.69
N VAL A 196 11.84 -23.44 10.20
CA VAL A 196 12.85 -24.09 11.04
C VAL A 196 12.90 -23.38 12.38
N VAL A 197 12.81 -24.16 13.46
CA VAL A 197 13.13 -23.69 14.81
C VAL A 197 14.47 -24.29 15.19
N SER A 198 15.48 -23.46 15.44
CA SER A 198 16.82 -23.92 15.79
C SER A 198 17.34 -23.30 17.09
N ALA A 199 18.31 -23.99 17.69
CA ALA A 199 19.04 -23.58 18.87
C ALA A 199 20.51 -23.97 18.73
N ASP A 200 21.40 -23.30 19.48
CA ASP A 200 22.84 -23.57 19.42
C ASP A 200 23.21 -24.96 19.99
N ALA A 201 22.39 -25.49 20.90
CA ALA A 201 22.55 -26.79 21.51
C ALA A 201 21.46 -27.78 21.05
N ALA A 202 21.76 -29.08 21.13
CA ALA A 202 20.80 -30.14 20.85
C ALA A 202 19.77 -30.26 22.00
N ILE A 203 18.74 -29.42 21.96
CA ILE A 203 17.71 -29.28 23.00
C ILE A 203 16.36 -29.86 22.61
N PHE A 204 16.16 -30.26 21.34
CA PHE A 204 14.88 -30.77 20.85
C PHE A 204 14.89 -32.31 20.81
N PRO A 205 14.24 -33.01 21.74
CA PRO A 205 14.16 -34.46 21.69
C PRO A 205 13.30 -34.93 20.52
N LYS A 206 13.73 -36.01 19.85
CA LYS A 206 12.91 -36.72 18.87
C LYS A 206 12.12 -37.85 19.51
N THR A 207 12.58 -38.39 20.64
CA THR A 207 11.90 -39.48 21.34
C THR A 207 11.62 -39.13 22.80
N LEU A 208 10.46 -39.56 23.30
CA LEU A 208 10.05 -39.52 24.69
C LEU A 208 9.59 -40.92 25.09
N THR A 209 10.20 -41.49 26.12
CA THR A 209 9.81 -42.77 26.71
C THR A 209 9.19 -42.54 28.08
N VAL A 210 7.98 -43.08 28.29
CA VAL A 210 7.25 -43.01 29.56
C VAL A 210 7.23 -44.41 30.18
N SER A 211 7.75 -44.54 31.40
CA SER A 211 7.76 -45.77 32.19
C SER A 211 7.21 -45.50 33.58
N GLY A 212 5.98 -45.94 33.84
CA GLY A 212 5.26 -45.56 35.05
C GLY A 212 4.97 -44.05 35.08
N GLU A 213 5.66 -43.32 35.95
CA GLU A 213 5.59 -41.84 36.04
C GLU A 213 6.84 -41.15 35.48
N GLU A 214 7.90 -41.89 35.18
CA GLU A 214 9.15 -41.34 34.69
C GLU A 214 9.08 -41.03 33.19
N LYS A 215 9.58 -39.85 32.81
CA LYS A 215 9.72 -39.37 31.43
C LYS A 215 11.20 -39.27 31.08
N THR A 216 11.64 -40.01 30.06
CA THR A 216 13.02 -39.99 29.57
C THR A 216 13.05 -39.53 28.11
N TYR A 217 13.97 -38.63 27.78
CA TYR A 217 14.04 -38.00 26.47
C TYR A 217 15.30 -38.47 25.74
N GLY A 218 15.13 -38.97 24.51
CA GLY A 218 16.20 -39.52 23.67
C GLY A 218 16.32 -38.77 22.33
N ASP A 219 17.42 -39.05 21.62
CA ASP A 219 17.71 -38.54 20.27
C ASP A 219 17.44 -37.03 20.12
N LYS A 220 18.32 -36.18 20.65
CA LYS A 220 18.15 -34.72 20.57
C LYS A 220 18.71 -34.15 19.25
N SER A 221 18.03 -33.16 18.68
CA SER A 221 18.50 -32.32 17.57
C SER A 221 18.64 -30.86 17.99
N ASN A 222 19.41 -30.11 17.20
CA ASN A 222 19.54 -28.65 17.30
C ASN A 222 18.43 -27.91 16.53
N SER A 223 17.59 -28.61 15.77
CA SER A 223 16.50 -28.00 15.03
C SER A 223 15.27 -28.89 14.88
N LEU A 224 14.13 -28.25 14.73
CA LEU A 224 12.85 -28.81 14.30
C LEU A 224 12.46 -28.18 12.96
N THR A 225 11.85 -28.97 12.06
CA THR A 225 11.44 -28.50 10.73
C THR A 225 9.97 -28.78 10.48
N LEU A 226 9.27 -27.77 9.96
CA LEU A 226 7.95 -27.87 9.36
C LEU A 226 8.06 -27.59 7.86
N SER A 227 7.69 -28.54 7.02
CA SER A 227 7.65 -28.39 5.55
C SER A 227 6.23 -28.13 5.08
N MET A 228 6.04 -27.21 4.14
CA MET A 228 4.74 -26.78 3.64
C MET A 228 4.69 -26.87 2.12
N THR A 229 3.62 -27.47 1.58
CA THR A 229 3.49 -27.72 0.14
C THR A 229 2.54 -26.76 -0.58
N SER A 230 1.64 -26.07 0.13
CA SER A 230 0.57 -25.27 -0.50
C SER A 230 0.04 -24.12 0.37
N LEU A 231 0.89 -23.48 1.20
CA LEU A 231 0.46 -22.37 2.06
C LEU A 231 0.71 -21.02 1.37
N GLU A 232 -0.22 -20.61 0.50
CA GLU A 232 -0.19 -19.32 -0.21
C GLU A 232 -0.93 -18.21 0.55
N MET A 233 -0.50 -16.96 0.37
CA MET A 233 -1.10 -15.75 0.92
C MET A 233 -1.08 -14.62 -0.10
N ALA A 234 -2.25 -14.10 -0.48
CA ALA A 234 -2.37 -12.85 -1.23
C ALA A 234 -2.06 -11.61 -0.37
N LYS A 235 -2.05 -10.41 -0.97
CA LYS A 235 -1.87 -9.14 -0.24
C LYS A 235 -2.90 -9.04 0.90
N ASN A 236 -2.42 -8.74 2.10
CA ASN A 236 -3.17 -8.65 3.37
C ASN A 236 -3.75 -9.96 3.92
N GLU A 237 -3.48 -11.11 3.29
CA GLU A 237 -3.92 -12.40 3.83
C GLU A 237 -3.03 -12.88 4.98
N VAL A 238 -3.62 -13.77 5.77
CA VAL A 238 -2.99 -14.41 6.92
C VAL A 238 -3.03 -15.91 6.72
N ALA A 239 -1.92 -16.58 7.00
CA ALA A 239 -1.84 -18.03 7.03
C ALA A 239 -1.18 -18.54 8.31
N TYR A 240 -1.40 -19.82 8.63
CA TYR A 240 -0.92 -20.42 9.87
C TYR A 240 -0.14 -21.71 9.60
N GLY A 241 0.97 -21.90 10.33
CA GLY A 241 1.75 -23.12 10.39
C GLY A 241 1.78 -23.71 11.80
N TYR A 242 1.84 -25.03 11.92
CA TYR A 242 1.77 -25.73 13.21
C TYR A 242 2.87 -26.77 13.36
N LEU A 243 3.60 -26.75 14.48
CA LEU A 243 4.73 -27.65 14.73
C LEU A 243 4.74 -28.14 16.18
N SER A 244 4.44 -29.43 16.37
CA SER A 244 4.48 -30.08 17.69
C SER A 244 5.93 -30.34 18.12
N PHE A 245 6.19 -30.26 19.42
CA PHE A 245 7.50 -30.56 20.01
C PHE A 245 7.38 -31.13 21.42
N PHE A 246 8.42 -31.83 21.90
CA PHE A 246 8.52 -32.23 23.30
C PHE A 246 9.13 -31.10 24.14
N PRO A 247 8.38 -30.48 25.07
CA PRO A 247 8.92 -29.45 25.93
C PRO A 247 9.88 -30.06 26.96
N MET A 248 10.99 -29.36 27.20
CA MET A 248 12.03 -29.78 28.13
C MET A 248 12.19 -28.76 29.25
N ALA A 249 12.40 -29.23 30.48
CA ALA A 249 12.55 -28.37 31.66
C ALA A 249 13.83 -27.50 31.64
N ASP A 250 14.83 -27.88 30.83
CA ASP A 250 16.08 -27.14 30.62
C ASP A 250 15.95 -26.01 29.59
N MET A 251 14.80 -25.90 28.89
CA MET A 251 14.45 -24.73 28.09
C MET A 251 13.95 -23.62 29.03
N THR A 252 14.83 -22.65 29.29
CA THR A 252 14.58 -21.57 30.24
C THR A 252 14.38 -20.24 29.50
N LYS A 253 13.97 -19.20 30.22
CA LYS A 253 13.85 -17.84 29.69
C LYS A 253 15.08 -17.35 28.91
N ASP A 254 16.27 -17.85 29.26
CA ASP A 254 17.57 -17.47 28.70
C ASP A 254 18.01 -18.35 27.51
N THR A 255 17.26 -19.40 27.18
CA THR A 255 17.52 -20.23 26.00
C THR A 255 17.31 -19.39 24.73
N GLU A 256 18.32 -19.34 23.88
CA GLU A 256 18.28 -18.61 22.60
C GLU A 256 17.72 -19.52 21.49
N LEU A 257 16.70 -19.02 20.78
CA LEU A 257 16.07 -19.71 19.66
C LEU A 257 16.10 -18.83 18.42
N THR A 258 16.18 -19.49 17.26
CA THR A 258 16.02 -18.84 15.96
C THR A 258 14.85 -19.49 15.21
N PHE A 259 13.86 -18.69 14.85
CA PHE A 259 12.74 -19.08 14.01
C PHE A 259 12.98 -18.54 12.60
N THR A 260 13.11 -19.45 11.62
CA THR A 260 13.37 -19.11 10.22
C THR A 260 12.21 -19.55 9.36
N ALA A 261 11.58 -18.62 8.64
CA ALA A 261 10.55 -18.91 7.65
C ALA A 261 11.13 -18.74 6.24
N THR A 262 10.97 -19.75 5.38
CA THR A 262 11.33 -19.70 3.96
C THR A 262 10.08 -19.42 3.14
N ILE A 263 10.15 -18.38 2.30
CA ILE A 263 9.05 -17.94 1.45
C ILE A 263 9.49 -17.82 0.00
N GLU A 264 8.53 -17.91 -0.90
CA GLU A 264 8.72 -17.81 -2.34
C GLU A 264 7.55 -17.01 -2.95
N LYS A 265 7.83 -16.13 -3.90
CA LYS A 265 6.79 -15.43 -4.67
C LYS A 265 6.04 -16.44 -5.53
N VAL A 266 4.70 -16.39 -5.51
CA VAL A 266 3.86 -17.26 -6.33
C VAL A 266 4.12 -16.95 -7.80
N GLY A 267 4.44 -17.99 -8.59
CA GLY A 267 4.81 -17.87 -10.00
C GLY A 267 6.30 -17.66 -10.28
N ASP A 268 7.15 -17.50 -9.27
CA ASP A 268 8.60 -17.40 -9.42
C ASP A 268 9.34 -18.24 -8.37
N SER A 269 9.61 -19.52 -8.70
CA SER A 269 10.31 -20.44 -7.81
C SER A 269 11.79 -20.11 -7.59
N SER A 270 12.36 -19.12 -8.31
CA SER A 270 13.74 -18.65 -8.09
C SER A 270 13.86 -17.58 -7.00
N SER A 271 12.71 -17.06 -6.53
CA SER A 271 12.61 -15.96 -5.56
C SER A 271 12.69 -16.39 -4.08
N THR A 272 13.26 -17.57 -3.79
CA THR A 272 13.33 -18.08 -2.41
C THR A 272 14.09 -17.13 -1.49
N GLU A 273 13.47 -16.72 -0.39
CA GLU A 273 14.07 -15.87 0.66
C GLU A 273 13.74 -16.40 2.06
N THR A 274 14.48 -15.93 3.07
CA THR A 274 14.28 -16.31 4.48
C THR A 274 14.01 -15.11 5.36
N ILE A 275 13.03 -15.24 6.26
CA ILE A 275 12.73 -14.27 7.32
C ILE A 275 13.09 -14.91 8.66
N GLU A 276 13.91 -14.22 9.45
CA GLU A 276 14.42 -14.74 10.73
C GLU A 276 13.90 -13.93 11.93
N LYS A 277 13.62 -14.65 13.02
CA LYS A 277 13.41 -14.09 14.36
C LYS A 277 14.31 -14.82 15.34
N LYS A 278 15.28 -14.10 15.88
CA LYS A 278 16.27 -14.64 16.82
C LYS A 278 16.20 -13.89 18.14
N GLY A 279 16.29 -14.62 19.25
CA GLY A 279 16.37 -14.03 20.58
C GLY A 279 16.21 -15.07 21.68
N LYS A 280 16.30 -14.61 22.94
CA LYS A 280 15.97 -15.44 24.09
C LYS A 280 14.46 -15.70 24.16
N ILE A 281 14.04 -16.82 24.76
CA ILE A 281 12.60 -17.10 24.97
C ILE A 281 11.91 -15.90 25.66
N SER A 282 12.54 -15.22 26.62
CA SER A 282 11.94 -14.02 27.24
C SER A 282 11.75 -12.82 26.33
N GLU A 283 12.48 -12.74 25.22
CA GLU A 283 12.46 -11.61 24.27
C GLU A 283 11.53 -11.89 23.08
N LEU A 284 11.33 -13.17 22.77
CA LEU A 284 10.53 -13.62 21.63
C LEU A 284 9.01 -13.52 21.90
N TYR A 285 8.60 -13.42 23.16
CA TYR A 285 7.20 -13.36 23.58
C TYR A 285 6.90 -12.15 24.46
N ASN A 286 5.70 -11.59 24.32
CA ASN A 286 5.25 -10.47 25.15
C ASN A 286 4.95 -10.90 26.59
N ALA A 287 4.94 -9.94 27.53
CA ALA A 287 4.70 -10.20 28.95
C ALA A 287 3.29 -10.74 29.26
N GLU A 288 2.34 -10.56 28.34
CA GLU A 288 0.94 -11.03 28.46
C GLU A 288 0.73 -12.42 27.83
N SER A 289 1.77 -13.02 27.23
CA SER A 289 1.66 -14.33 26.59
C SER A 289 1.49 -15.46 27.61
N VAL A 290 0.91 -16.57 27.14
CA VAL A 290 0.79 -17.81 27.92
C VAL A 290 2.16 -18.28 28.44
N VAL A 291 3.22 -18.14 27.64
CA VAL A 291 4.58 -18.55 28.04
C VAL A 291 5.15 -17.66 29.14
N ALA A 292 4.83 -16.36 29.17
CA ALA A 292 5.24 -15.47 30.25
C ALA A 292 4.60 -15.87 31.59
N GLY A 293 3.34 -16.32 31.56
CA GLY A 293 2.64 -16.89 32.72
C GLY A 293 3.31 -18.16 33.28
N ASP A 294 4.01 -18.91 32.42
CA ASP A 294 4.79 -20.10 32.80
C ASP A 294 6.28 -19.78 33.10
N GLU A 295 6.59 -18.54 33.48
CA GLU A 295 7.97 -18.08 33.72
C GLU A 295 8.90 -18.27 32.50
N TYR A 296 8.34 -18.13 31.31
CA TYR A 296 9.00 -18.33 30.02
C TYR A 296 9.51 -19.77 29.80
N LYS A 297 8.74 -20.76 30.28
CA LYS A 297 8.99 -22.19 30.03
C LYS A 297 7.95 -22.76 29.07
N TYR A 298 8.37 -23.72 28.25
CA TYR A 298 7.44 -24.50 27.45
C TYR A 298 6.84 -25.64 28.27
N VAL A 299 5.52 -25.81 28.17
CA VAL A 299 4.72 -26.76 28.95
C VAL A 299 3.87 -27.58 27.97
N ALA A 300 3.77 -28.88 28.22
CA ALA A 300 2.96 -29.76 27.39
C ALA A 300 1.48 -29.37 27.47
N GLY A 301 0.76 -29.48 26.36
CA GLY A 301 -0.64 -29.07 26.27
C GLY A 301 -0.85 -27.57 26.14
N LYS A 302 0.16 -26.81 25.72
CA LYS A 302 0.03 -25.36 25.43
C LYS A 302 0.48 -25.00 24.02
N ARG A 303 -0.10 -23.91 23.48
CA ARG A 303 0.23 -23.33 22.17
C ARG A 303 1.03 -22.04 22.32
N TYR A 304 2.09 -21.92 21.51
CA TYR A 304 3.03 -20.80 21.54
C TYR A 304 3.05 -20.09 20.19
N GLY A 305 2.48 -18.89 20.13
CA GLY A 305 2.35 -18.10 18.90
C GLY A 305 3.62 -17.32 18.53
N ILE A 306 4.04 -17.43 17.28
CA ILE A 306 5.15 -16.66 16.68
C ILE A 306 4.64 -16.01 15.39
N SER A 307 4.73 -14.68 15.29
CA SER A 307 4.23 -13.94 14.12
C SER A 307 5.36 -13.56 13.17
N PHE A 308 5.21 -13.84 11.87
CA PHE A 308 6.03 -13.33 10.78
C PHE A 308 5.23 -12.33 9.94
N MET A 309 5.83 -11.19 9.63
CA MET A 309 5.23 -10.21 8.74
C MET A 309 6.12 -10.07 7.51
N LEU A 310 5.57 -10.38 6.34
CA LEU A 310 6.23 -10.16 5.07
C LEU A 310 5.96 -8.70 4.70
N VAL A 311 6.88 -7.82 5.06
CA VAL A 311 6.86 -6.43 4.60
C VAL A 311 7.74 -6.33 3.35
N ALA A 312 7.28 -5.57 2.36
CA ALA A 312 8.17 -5.10 1.32
C ALA A 312 8.97 -3.94 1.92
N ASP A 313 10.18 -3.70 1.44
CA ASP A 313 10.69 -2.34 1.50
C ASP A 313 9.78 -1.50 0.60
N LEU A 314 8.76 -0.90 1.22
CA LEU A 314 7.72 -0.13 0.55
C LEU A 314 8.29 1.08 -0.17
N GLY A 315 9.56 1.44 0.09
CA GLY A 315 10.23 2.62 -0.42
C GLY A 315 9.80 3.91 0.25
N TYR A 316 8.94 3.83 1.26
CA TYR A 316 8.54 4.94 2.11
C TYR A 316 8.48 4.51 3.59
N GLU A 317 8.59 5.48 4.47
CA GLU A 317 8.34 5.36 5.91
C GLU A 317 7.12 6.21 6.27
N GLU A 318 6.16 5.65 6.99
CA GLU A 318 5.09 6.46 7.59
C GLU A 318 5.61 7.00 8.94
N THR A 319 6.03 8.27 8.96
CA THR A 319 6.65 8.90 10.14
C THR A 319 5.62 9.21 11.23
N GLU A 320 4.40 9.50 10.81
CA GLU A 320 3.20 9.69 11.63
C GLU A 320 1.99 9.30 10.79
N ALA A 321 0.83 9.07 11.41
CA ALA A 321 -0.40 8.71 10.68
C ALA A 321 -0.68 9.69 9.51
N GLY A 322 -0.67 9.17 8.28
CA GLY A 322 -0.89 9.95 7.06
C GLY A 322 0.30 10.80 6.58
N LYS A 323 1.47 10.70 7.21
CA LYS A 323 2.71 11.39 6.80
C LYS A 323 3.74 10.38 6.33
N TYR A 324 4.10 10.46 5.05
CA TYR A 324 4.95 9.51 4.37
C TYR A 324 6.23 10.17 3.89
N LEU A 325 7.38 9.61 4.29
CA LEU A 325 8.70 9.99 3.84
C LEU A 325 9.18 8.98 2.77
N VAL A 326 9.20 9.39 1.50
CA VAL A 326 9.60 8.56 0.37
C VAL A 326 11.11 8.55 0.23
N LYS A 327 11.71 7.37 0.31
CA LYS A 327 13.17 7.16 0.31
C LYS A 327 13.72 6.66 -1.03
N LYS A 328 12.86 6.09 -1.87
CA LYS A 328 13.19 5.57 -3.21
C LYS A 328 11.93 5.50 -4.08
N GLU A 329 12.10 5.19 -5.35
CA GLU A 329 11.07 5.26 -6.41
C GLU A 329 9.82 4.44 -6.05
N ASP A 330 10.03 3.22 -5.56
CA ASP A 330 8.95 2.30 -5.21
C ASP A 330 8.03 2.91 -4.15
N GLY A 331 8.54 3.81 -3.31
CA GLY A 331 7.76 4.53 -2.31
C GLY A 331 6.65 5.37 -2.91
N LEU A 332 6.99 6.21 -3.88
CA LEU A 332 6.02 7.06 -4.55
C LEU A 332 5.05 6.23 -5.40
N ILE A 333 5.55 5.18 -6.08
CA ILE A 333 4.74 4.26 -6.89
C ILE A 333 3.70 3.54 -6.01
N ASN A 334 4.14 2.99 -4.87
CA ASN A 334 3.26 2.28 -3.95
C ASN A 334 2.18 3.21 -3.37
N LEU A 335 2.55 4.41 -2.91
CA LEU A 335 1.58 5.38 -2.39
C LEU A 335 0.56 5.79 -3.47
N ALA A 336 1.00 5.98 -4.72
CA ALA A 336 0.11 6.30 -5.85
C ALA A 336 -0.90 5.21 -6.18
N SER A 337 -0.59 3.95 -5.84
CA SER A 337 -1.51 2.83 -6.00
C SER A 337 -2.57 2.73 -4.90
N GLU A 338 -2.51 3.57 -3.85
CA GLU A 338 -3.41 3.53 -2.69
C GLU A 338 -4.42 4.70 -2.72
N PRO A 339 -5.66 4.50 -3.21
CA PRO A 339 -6.62 5.60 -3.41
C PRO A 339 -6.99 6.33 -2.13
N THR A 340 -7.03 5.63 -0.99
CA THR A 340 -7.33 6.20 0.33
C THR A 340 -6.25 7.15 0.82
N VAL A 341 -5.00 6.94 0.40
CA VAL A 341 -3.88 7.84 0.69
C VAL A 341 -3.99 9.09 -0.21
N MET A 342 -4.16 8.89 -1.51
CA MET A 342 -4.18 9.98 -2.50
C MET A 342 -5.38 10.93 -2.35
N THR A 343 -6.53 10.42 -1.91
CA THR A 343 -7.77 11.21 -1.74
C THR A 343 -7.98 11.74 -0.32
N ASN A 344 -7.07 11.48 0.62
CA ASN A 344 -7.13 12.05 1.96
C ASN A 344 -6.40 13.41 2.00
N ALA A 345 -7.12 14.47 2.36
CA ALA A 345 -6.58 15.82 2.45
C ALA A 345 -5.54 16.01 3.56
N ALA A 346 -5.53 15.14 4.58
CA ALA A 346 -4.53 15.15 5.64
C ALA A 346 -3.22 14.46 5.24
N THR A 347 -3.19 13.76 4.09
CA THR A 347 -1.99 13.06 3.62
C THR A 347 -0.86 14.06 3.31
N VAL A 348 0.34 13.77 3.80
CA VAL A 348 1.57 14.47 3.43
C VAL A 348 2.57 13.45 2.90
N ILE A 349 3.03 13.64 1.66
CA ILE A 349 4.08 12.85 1.03
C ILE A 349 5.28 13.77 0.86
N THR A 350 6.41 13.41 1.45
CA THR A 350 7.66 14.17 1.37
C THR A 350 8.76 13.33 0.75
N LEU A 351 9.51 13.88 -0.20
CA LEU A 351 10.67 13.19 -0.78
C LEU A 351 11.91 13.40 0.08
N ASP A 352 12.60 12.31 0.42
CA ASP A 352 13.89 12.32 1.13
C ASP A 352 15.09 12.22 0.18
N ALA A 353 14.88 11.62 -0.99
CA ALA A 353 15.87 11.41 -2.02
C ALA A 353 15.36 11.85 -3.40
N ASP A 354 16.29 12.07 -4.32
CA ASP A 354 15.96 12.15 -5.75
C ASP A 354 15.52 10.76 -6.24
N LEU A 355 14.58 10.70 -7.19
CA LEU A 355 13.97 9.46 -7.66
C LEU A 355 14.27 9.21 -9.15
N ASP A 356 14.89 8.07 -9.48
CA ASP A 356 15.20 7.64 -10.84
C ASP A 356 14.06 6.78 -11.45
N MET A 357 13.20 7.40 -12.24
CA MET A 357 12.09 6.70 -12.89
C MET A 357 12.48 6.11 -14.26
N SER A 358 13.75 6.21 -14.69
CA SER A 358 14.18 5.82 -16.04
C SER A 358 14.07 4.32 -16.31
N THR A 359 14.21 3.48 -15.28
CA THR A 359 14.10 2.02 -15.38
C THR A 359 12.75 1.48 -14.87
N LYS A 360 11.82 2.37 -14.50
CA LYS A 360 10.50 1.98 -13.98
C LYS A 360 9.49 1.89 -15.12
N GLU A 361 8.40 1.18 -14.86
CA GLU A 361 7.25 1.17 -15.78
C GLU A 361 6.69 2.59 -15.93
N ALA A 362 5.98 2.84 -17.03
CA ALA A 362 5.36 4.12 -17.27
C ALA A 362 4.39 4.47 -16.14
N TRP A 363 4.50 5.70 -15.65
CA TRP A 363 3.63 6.23 -14.62
C TRP A 363 2.19 6.29 -15.12
N VAL A 364 1.32 5.61 -14.40
CA VAL A 364 -0.12 5.68 -14.58
C VAL A 364 -0.66 6.86 -13.78
N PRO A 365 -1.29 7.87 -14.42
CA PRO A 365 -1.82 9.03 -13.74
C PRO A 365 -2.76 8.66 -12.59
N VAL A 366 -2.56 9.29 -11.44
CA VAL A 366 -3.47 9.18 -10.29
C VAL A 366 -4.69 10.07 -10.55
N THR A 367 -5.89 9.50 -10.53
CA THR A 367 -7.12 10.23 -10.90
C THR A 367 -7.34 11.51 -10.10
N GLU A 368 -7.11 11.46 -8.79
CA GLU A 368 -7.36 12.59 -7.90
C GLU A 368 -6.34 12.62 -6.77
N PHE A 369 -5.80 13.80 -6.48
CA PHE A 369 -4.95 14.06 -5.34
C PHE A 369 -5.49 15.20 -4.48
N LYS A 370 -5.58 14.98 -3.17
CA LYS A 370 -6.09 15.96 -2.19
C LYS A 370 -5.08 16.33 -1.11
N GLY A 371 -4.01 15.55 -0.95
CA GLY A 371 -2.99 15.75 0.08
C GLY A 371 -1.95 16.82 -0.29
N THR A 372 -0.79 16.74 0.36
CA THR A 372 0.40 17.54 0.04
C THR A 372 1.51 16.64 -0.48
N LEU A 373 2.03 16.91 -1.68
CA LEU A 373 3.26 16.35 -2.21
C LEU A 373 4.36 17.42 -2.11
N ASP A 374 5.23 17.27 -1.12
CA ASP A 374 6.39 18.13 -0.91
C ASP A 374 7.64 17.45 -1.47
N GLY A 375 8.11 17.95 -2.60
CA GLY A 375 9.37 17.51 -3.19
C GLY A 375 10.57 17.82 -2.31
N ASN A 376 10.47 18.73 -1.32
CA ASN A 376 11.55 19.08 -0.41
C ASN A 376 12.88 19.44 -1.13
N GLY A 377 12.76 20.07 -2.30
CA GLY A 377 13.88 20.44 -3.16
C GLY A 377 14.48 19.28 -3.98
N LYS A 378 13.88 18.09 -3.93
CA LYS A 378 14.32 16.89 -4.65
C LYS A 378 13.83 16.87 -6.10
N THR A 379 14.43 15.97 -6.86
CA THR A 379 14.19 15.77 -8.29
C THR A 379 13.63 14.38 -8.56
N ILE A 380 12.61 14.28 -9.41
CA ILE A 380 12.22 13.04 -10.08
C ILE A 380 12.72 13.11 -11.52
N PHE A 381 13.51 12.15 -11.96
CA PHE A 381 14.13 12.16 -13.29
C PHE A 381 13.74 10.95 -14.14
N GLY A 382 13.69 11.14 -15.46
CA GLY A 382 13.40 10.06 -16.42
C GLY A 382 11.95 9.55 -16.39
N LEU A 383 11.04 10.32 -15.80
CA LEU A 383 9.63 9.94 -15.65
C LEU A 383 8.92 9.92 -17.01
N THR A 384 8.36 8.76 -17.39
CA THR A 384 7.45 8.63 -18.53
C THR A 384 6.01 8.47 -18.02
N ILE A 385 5.10 9.34 -18.46
CA ILE A 385 3.68 9.32 -18.09
C ILE A 385 2.86 8.80 -19.28
N GLU A 386 2.02 7.80 -19.03
CA GLU A 386 1.14 7.19 -20.03
C GLU A 386 -0.32 7.29 -19.58
N ALA A 387 -1.14 7.97 -20.39
CA ALA A 387 -2.54 8.17 -20.05
C ALA A 387 -3.34 6.87 -20.07
N THR A 388 -4.25 6.75 -19.11
CA THR A 388 -5.29 5.70 -19.08
C THR A 388 -6.63 6.18 -19.67
N GLY A 389 -6.68 7.44 -20.12
CA GLY A 389 -7.86 8.08 -20.69
C GLY A 389 -7.49 9.26 -21.58
N ASN A 390 -8.25 10.34 -21.51
CA ASN A 390 -8.00 11.52 -22.35
C ASN A 390 -6.92 12.46 -21.80
N ASP A 391 -6.69 12.42 -20.49
CA ASP A 391 -5.89 13.41 -19.79
C ASP A 391 -4.61 12.77 -19.21
N ALA A 392 -3.55 13.55 -19.01
CA ALA A 392 -2.31 13.07 -18.41
C ALA A 392 -1.57 14.09 -17.55
N GLY A 393 -0.96 13.56 -16.49
CA GLY A 393 -0.01 14.17 -15.58
C GLY A 393 0.37 13.18 -14.48
N LEU A 394 1.21 13.57 -13.52
CA LEU A 394 1.34 12.79 -12.27
C LEU A 394 -0.05 12.53 -11.68
N PHE A 395 -0.88 13.57 -11.71
CA PHE A 395 -2.28 13.54 -11.34
C PHE A 395 -3.18 13.96 -12.51
N ILE A 396 -4.36 13.35 -12.65
CA ILE A 396 -5.38 13.89 -13.55
C ILE A 396 -5.94 15.17 -12.93
N THR A 397 -6.43 15.10 -11.69
CA THR A 397 -6.89 16.28 -10.94
C THR A 397 -6.08 16.49 -9.67
N ASN A 398 -5.41 17.64 -9.55
CA ASN A 398 -4.81 18.10 -8.30
C ASN A 398 -5.76 19.05 -7.57
N ASN A 399 -6.37 18.58 -6.47
CA ASN A 399 -7.08 19.41 -5.49
C ASN A 399 -6.22 19.77 -4.27
N GLY A 400 -5.03 19.19 -4.16
CA GLY A 400 -4.12 19.35 -3.04
C GLY A 400 -3.04 20.39 -3.28
N ILE A 401 -1.87 20.16 -2.67
CA ILE A 401 -0.70 21.02 -2.78
C ILE A 401 0.45 20.19 -3.37
N ILE A 402 1.05 20.64 -4.46
CA ILE A 402 2.30 20.11 -5.00
C ILE A 402 3.34 21.20 -4.88
N LYS A 403 4.45 20.95 -4.19
CA LYS A 403 5.46 22.00 -4.00
C LYS A 403 6.90 21.50 -3.94
N ASN A 404 7.85 22.42 -4.19
CA ASN A 404 9.29 22.23 -4.02
C ASN A 404 9.84 21.00 -4.79
N LEU A 405 9.34 20.75 -5.99
CA LEU A 405 9.63 19.52 -6.74
C LEU A 405 10.15 19.85 -8.14
N THR A 406 11.25 19.22 -8.53
CA THR A 406 11.74 19.26 -9.92
C THR A 406 11.38 17.96 -10.64
N LEU A 407 10.74 18.06 -11.81
CA LEU A 407 10.65 16.96 -12.77
C LEU A 407 11.69 17.21 -13.86
N LYS A 408 12.64 16.29 -13.99
CA LYS A 408 13.72 16.37 -14.97
C LYS A 408 13.54 15.32 -16.06
N ASP A 409 13.70 15.74 -17.31
CA ASP A 409 13.57 14.87 -18.49
C ASP A 409 12.22 14.12 -18.53
N VAL A 410 11.14 14.79 -18.15
CA VAL A 410 9.80 14.20 -18.09
C VAL A 410 9.20 14.03 -19.49
N THR A 411 8.60 12.87 -19.76
CA THR A 411 7.89 12.60 -21.01
C THR A 411 6.41 12.32 -20.74
N VAL A 412 5.52 13.19 -21.22
CA VAL A 412 4.07 12.90 -21.28
C VAL A 412 3.76 12.43 -22.70
N LYS A 413 3.39 11.15 -22.83
CA LYS A 413 2.99 10.56 -24.12
C LYS A 413 1.79 11.32 -24.70
N GLN A 414 1.61 11.19 -26.02
CA GLN A 414 0.54 11.90 -26.73
C GLN A 414 -0.84 11.58 -26.14
N VAL A 415 -1.60 12.62 -25.76
CA VAL A 415 -2.98 12.49 -25.25
C VAL A 415 -3.99 13.33 -26.03
N PRO A 416 -5.28 12.93 -26.07
CA PRO A 416 -6.30 13.70 -26.75
C PRO A 416 -6.90 14.85 -25.93
N GLY A 417 -6.69 14.91 -24.62
CA GLY A 417 -7.31 15.87 -23.70
C GLY A 417 -6.33 16.88 -23.10
N ALA A 418 -6.46 17.12 -21.80
CA ALA A 418 -5.60 18.00 -21.02
C ALA A 418 -4.29 17.31 -20.62
N ALA A 419 -3.18 18.03 -20.77
CA ALA A 419 -1.86 17.54 -20.43
C ALA A 419 -1.05 18.58 -19.65
N GLY A 420 -0.45 18.14 -18.55
CA GLY A 420 0.64 18.80 -17.86
C GLY A 420 1.40 17.81 -17.00
N ALA A 421 2.69 18.04 -16.77
CA ALA A 421 3.54 17.05 -16.11
C ALA A 421 3.14 16.83 -14.64
N PHE A 422 2.77 17.89 -13.92
CA PHE A 422 2.30 17.77 -12.53
C PHE A 422 0.82 17.42 -12.45
N ALA A 423 -0.03 18.05 -13.26
CA ALA A 423 -1.45 17.73 -13.31
C ALA A 423 -2.04 17.95 -14.70
N ALA A 424 -3.06 17.20 -15.09
CA ALA A 424 -3.85 17.60 -16.26
C ALA A 424 -4.75 18.81 -15.93
N ILE A 425 -5.41 18.75 -14.77
CA ILE A 425 -6.30 19.77 -14.22
C ILE A 425 -5.82 20.13 -12.82
N ASN A 426 -5.61 21.42 -12.58
CA ASN A 426 -5.29 21.97 -11.27
C ASN A 426 -6.49 22.75 -10.71
N THR A 427 -6.96 22.32 -9.54
CA THR A 427 -7.97 23.01 -8.73
C THR A 427 -7.39 23.45 -7.38
N GLY A 428 -6.23 22.90 -6.98
CA GLY A 428 -5.46 23.27 -5.80
C GLY A 428 -4.22 24.12 -6.11
N THR A 429 -3.11 23.88 -5.42
CA THR A 429 -1.88 24.68 -5.55
C THR A 429 -0.72 23.88 -6.14
N ILE A 430 -0.03 24.46 -7.12
CA ILE A 430 1.28 24.00 -7.59
C ILE A 430 2.28 25.16 -7.35
N GLN A 431 3.26 24.95 -6.48
CA GLN A 431 4.13 26.03 -6.01
C GLN A 431 5.61 25.65 -6.01
N ASN A 432 6.49 26.54 -6.48
CA ASN A 432 7.94 26.32 -6.44
C ASN A 432 8.33 24.99 -7.10
N CYS A 433 7.68 24.69 -8.23
CA CYS A 433 7.88 23.47 -9.00
C CYS A 433 8.61 23.79 -10.30
N VAL A 434 9.47 22.86 -10.73
CA VAL A 434 10.34 23.04 -11.89
C VAL A 434 10.17 21.91 -12.87
N ILE A 435 10.04 22.22 -14.16
CA ILE A 435 10.28 21.27 -15.25
C ILE A 435 11.65 21.59 -15.84
N ASP A 436 12.57 20.63 -15.84
CA ASP A 436 13.93 20.76 -16.38
C ASP A 436 14.17 19.72 -17.48
N GLY A 437 13.90 20.10 -18.73
CA GLY A 437 13.93 19.18 -19.87
C GLY A 437 12.72 18.24 -19.94
N GLY A 438 12.39 17.78 -21.14
CA GLY A 438 11.29 16.84 -21.37
C GLY A 438 10.47 17.10 -22.62
N ALA A 439 9.42 16.31 -22.83
CA ALA A 439 8.52 16.46 -23.96
C ALA A 439 7.07 16.13 -23.58
N LEU A 440 6.14 16.97 -24.04
CA LEU A 440 4.71 16.77 -23.86
C LEU A 440 3.98 16.96 -25.19
N THR A 441 3.07 16.04 -25.53
CA THR A 441 2.34 16.07 -26.81
C THR A 441 0.83 15.92 -26.63
N VAL A 442 0.03 16.69 -27.37
CA VAL A 442 -1.44 16.51 -27.45
C VAL A 442 -1.93 16.50 -28.90
N ASN A 443 -3.07 15.86 -29.17
CA ASN A 443 -3.64 15.77 -30.53
C ASN A 443 -5.16 15.86 -30.66
N GLY A 444 -5.92 15.99 -29.56
CA GLY A 444 -7.38 15.96 -29.61
C GLY A 444 -8.02 17.34 -29.81
N ALA A 445 -9.32 17.32 -30.13
CA ALA A 445 -10.13 18.53 -30.24
C ALA A 445 -10.43 19.10 -28.85
N ASP A 446 -10.21 20.41 -28.67
CA ASP A 446 -10.33 21.14 -27.40
C ASP A 446 -9.38 20.66 -26.28
N ALA A 447 -8.28 20.01 -26.68
CA ALA A 447 -7.16 19.67 -25.81
C ALA A 447 -6.55 20.94 -25.17
N LYS A 448 -5.88 20.74 -24.04
CA LYS A 448 -5.27 21.82 -23.26
C LYS A 448 -3.86 21.40 -22.87
N LEU A 449 -2.86 22.18 -23.26
CA LEU A 449 -1.46 21.81 -23.04
C LEU A 449 -0.72 22.90 -22.27
N GLY A 450 -0.10 22.52 -21.15
CA GLY A 450 0.93 23.30 -20.48
C GLY A 450 1.97 22.38 -19.87
N ALA A 451 3.21 22.85 -19.67
CA ALA A 451 4.23 22.00 -19.05
C ALA A 451 3.87 21.66 -17.60
N ILE A 452 3.25 22.59 -16.87
CA ILE A 452 2.84 22.40 -15.47
C ILE A 452 1.45 21.77 -15.39
N THR A 453 0.47 22.41 -16.02
CA THR A 453 -0.92 21.92 -16.06
C THR A 453 -1.59 22.15 -17.40
N GLY A 454 -2.51 21.29 -17.80
CA GLY A 454 -3.37 21.57 -18.95
C GLY A 454 -4.35 22.70 -18.64
N HIS A 455 -4.99 22.66 -17.46
CA HIS A 455 -6.02 23.61 -17.07
C HIS A 455 -5.90 23.99 -15.58
N ASN A 456 -5.61 25.26 -15.29
CA ASN A 456 -5.73 25.85 -13.96
C ASN A 456 -7.16 26.39 -13.80
N GLN A 457 -8.04 25.67 -13.10
CA GLN A 457 -9.47 25.76 -13.40
C GLN A 457 -10.30 26.66 -12.48
N THR A 458 -10.04 26.63 -11.17
CA THR A 458 -10.93 27.21 -10.14
C THR A 458 -10.40 28.53 -9.59
N GLY A 459 -11.22 29.30 -8.88
CA GLY A 459 -10.78 30.53 -8.20
C GLY A 459 -9.79 30.29 -7.05
N GLU A 460 -9.72 29.05 -6.55
CA GLU A 460 -8.75 28.61 -5.54
C GLU A 460 -7.46 28.07 -6.16
N SER A 461 -7.49 27.78 -7.47
CA SER A 461 -6.36 27.19 -8.17
C SER A 461 -5.23 28.20 -8.35
N MET A 462 -4.03 27.78 -7.94
CA MET A 462 -2.83 28.62 -7.89
C MET A 462 -1.66 27.91 -8.55
N ILE A 463 -1.00 28.58 -9.48
CA ILE A 463 0.36 28.25 -9.92
C ILE A 463 1.27 29.37 -9.47
N LYS A 464 2.23 29.07 -8.60
CA LYS A 464 3.07 30.10 -7.97
C LYS A 464 4.54 29.74 -8.05
N ASP A 465 5.38 30.69 -8.42
CA ASP A 465 6.84 30.55 -8.43
C ASP A 465 7.33 29.31 -9.21
N CYS A 466 6.61 28.92 -10.27
CA CYS A 466 6.94 27.73 -11.06
C CYS A 466 7.81 28.09 -12.26
N LYS A 467 8.71 27.18 -12.64
CA LYS A 467 9.69 27.41 -13.71
C LYS A 467 9.73 26.28 -14.73
N VAL A 468 9.76 26.61 -16.02
CA VAL A 468 10.01 25.65 -17.10
C VAL A 468 11.31 26.03 -17.78
N LYS A 469 12.30 25.14 -17.73
CA LYS A 469 13.66 25.37 -18.23
C LYS A 469 14.26 24.11 -18.85
N GLY A 470 15.46 24.27 -19.40
CA GLY A 470 16.12 23.20 -20.13
C GLY A 470 15.42 22.91 -21.46
N ASN A 471 15.82 21.83 -22.12
CA ASN A 471 15.30 21.45 -23.44
C ASN A 471 13.90 20.82 -23.30
N VAL A 472 12.89 21.65 -23.05
CA VAL A 472 11.47 21.23 -23.02
C VAL A 472 10.85 21.46 -24.39
N VAL A 473 10.15 20.44 -24.92
CA VAL A 473 9.42 20.51 -26.19
C VAL A 473 7.94 20.27 -25.96
N LEU A 474 7.12 21.29 -26.19
CA LEU A 474 5.66 21.20 -26.14
C LEU A 474 5.11 21.08 -27.56
N THR A 475 4.34 20.03 -27.84
CA THR A 475 3.85 19.74 -29.18
C THR A 475 2.33 19.63 -29.24
N VAL A 476 1.72 20.39 -30.14
CA VAL A 476 0.34 20.17 -30.59
C VAL A 476 0.40 19.46 -31.94
N ALA A 477 0.11 18.16 -31.96
CA ALA A 477 0.18 17.32 -33.16
C ALA A 477 -1.09 17.36 -34.02
N GLY A 478 -2.21 17.85 -33.46
CA GLY A 478 -3.50 17.96 -34.13
C GLY A 478 -4.56 18.58 -33.24
N GLY A 479 -5.73 18.90 -33.81
CA GLY A 479 -6.87 19.45 -33.08
C GLY A 479 -6.85 20.97 -32.92
N LYS A 480 -7.96 21.49 -32.39
CA LYS A 480 -8.07 22.86 -31.87
C LYS A 480 -7.64 22.83 -30.42
N VAL A 481 -6.51 23.47 -30.07
CA VAL A 481 -5.88 23.32 -28.75
C VAL A 481 -5.57 24.67 -28.14
N ASN A 482 -5.88 24.84 -26.86
CA ASN A 482 -5.37 25.97 -26.09
C ASN A 482 -4.08 25.54 -25.39
N ALA A 483 -2.98 26.21 -25.69
CA ALA A 483 -1.68 25.75 -25.25
C ALA A 483 -0.74 26.88 -24.84
N GLY A 484 -0.06 26.70 -23.71
CA GLY A 484 0.92 27.62 -23.18
C GLY A 484 2.17 26.90 -22.70
N GLY A 485 3.26 27.64 -22.45
CA GLY A 485 4.45 27.09 -21.81
C GLY A 485 4.17 26.55 -20.41
N LEU A 486 3.35 27.24 -19.62
CA LEU A 486 3.00 26.87 -18.25
C LEU A 486 1.65 26.14 -18.18
N ALA A 487 0.62 26.76 -18.77
CA ALA A 487 -0.76 26.28 -18.73
C ALA A 487 -1.48 26.41 -20.08
N GLY A 488 -2.30 25.42 -20.44
CA GLY A 488 -3.16 25.53 -21.62
C GLY A 488 -4.27 26.57 -21.42
N VAL A 489 -4.95 26.50 -20.27
CA VAL A 489 -6.00 27.43 -19.88
C VAL A 489 -5.83 27.86 -18.42
N ASN A 490 -6.02 29.14 -18.15
CA ASN A 490 -6.08 29.70 -16.80
C ASN A 490 -7.45 30.33 -16.53
N GLY A 491 -8.20 29.77 -15.58
CA GLY A 491 -9.56 30.12 -15.23
C GLY A 491 -10.61 29.38 -16.05
N TRP A 492 -11.86 29.49 -15.63
CA TRP A 492 -13.07 29.13 -16.39
C TRP A 492 -14.30 29.68 -15.67
N TRP A 493 -14.74 30.89 -15.99
CA TRP A 493 -15.72 31.67 -15.21
C TRP A 493 -15.33 31.87 -13.72
N SER A 494 -14.05 31.68 -13.41
CA SER A 494 -13.49 31.77 -12.06
C SER A 494 -12.06 32.33 -12.13
N LYS A 495 -11.62 33.00 -11.05
CA LYS A 495 -10.39 33.81 -11.03
C LYS A 495 -9.15 33.00 -10.64
N ALA A 496 -8.82 31.96 -11.41
CA ALA A 496 -7.59 31.18 -11.20
C ALA A 496 -6.34 32.08 -11.26
N GLN A 497 -5.27 31.68 -10.57
CA GLN A 497 -4.11 32.55 -10.34
C GLN A 497 -2.80 31.93 -10.85
N ILE A 498 -2.01 32.73 -11.56
CA ILE A 498 -0.62 32.42 -11.92
C ILE A 498 0.27 33.58 -11.46
N GLN A 499 1.26 33.27 -10.62
CA GLN A 499 2.12 34.27 -9.97
C GLN A 499 3.59 33.88 -10.05
N GLY A 500 4.48 34.83 -10.33
CA GLY A 500 5.93 34.65 -10.18
C GLY A 500 6.53 33.56 -11.08
N SER A 501 5.82 33.15 -12.13
CA SER A 501 6.16 31.94 -12.91
C SER A 501 6.82 32.29 -14.24
N SER A 502 7.73 31.43 -14.71
CA SER A 502 8.64 31.74 -15.81
C SER A 502 8.91 30.59 -16.77
N ILE A 503 9.15 30.94 -18.03
CA ILE A 503 9.58 30.02 -19.09
C ILE A 503 10.91 30.52 -19.67
N ASP A 504 11.96 29.71 -19.58
CA ASP A 504 13.29 30.03 -20.09
C ASP A 504 13.39 29.89 -21.63
N LYS A 505 14.48 30.40 -22.20
CA LYS A 505 14.68 30.53 -23.66
C LYS A 505 14.89 29.20 -24.39
N GLU A 506 15.37 28.17 -23.70
CA GLU A 506 15.64 26.84 -24.24
C GLU A 506 14.34 26.06 -24.55
N VAL A 507 13.21 26.50 -23.99
CA VAL A 507 11.91 25.87 -24.19
C VAL A 507 11.40 26.16 -25.59
N SER A 508 10.86 25.14 -26.25
CA SER A 508 10.31 25.23 -27.59
C SER A 508 8.88 24.71 -27.66
N PHE A 509 8.06 25.38 -28.48
CA PHE A 509 6.69 25.00 -28.74
C PHE A 509 6.47 24.79 -30.23
N ILE A 510 5.95 23.62 -30.58
CA ILE A 510 5.66 23.21 -31.95
C ILE A 510 4.15 23.08 -32.13
N TYR A 511 3.57 23.97 -32.94
CA TYR A 511 2.15 23.96 -33.24
C TYR A 511 1.87 23.39 -34.64
N ARG A 512 1.09 22.30 -34.70
CA ARG A 512 0.59 21.65 -35.92
C ARG A 512 -0.93 21.41 -35.87
N GLY A 513 -1.65 22.14 -35.02
CA GLY A 513 -3.10 22.04 -34.88
C GLY A 513 -3.85 22.44 -36.15
N ASN A 514 -5.11 22.04 -36.27
CA ASN A 514 -5.92 22.24 -37.48
C ASN A 514 -7.19 23.08 -37.23
N GLY A 515 -7.23 23.84 -36.13
CA GLY A 515 -8.34 24.75 -35.81
C GLY A 515 -7.85 25.96 -35.00
N GLU A 516 -8.71 26.97 -34.83
CA GLU A 516 -8.37 28.24 -34.14
C GLU A 516 -8.22 28.07 -32.61
N GLY A 517 -7.16 27.39 -32.20
CA GLY A 517 -6.71 27.34 -30.81
C GLY A 517 -5.96 28.61 -30.40
N ALA A 518 -5.80 28.84 -29.10
CA ALA A 518 -5.04 29.96 -28.56
C ALA A 518 -3.67 29.50 -28.05
N ILE A 519 -2.59 30.08 -28.60
CA ILE A 519 -1.21 29.69 -28.28
C ILE A 519 -0.50 30.85 -27.57
N GLY A 520 0.05 30.60 -26.38
CA GLY A 520 0.80 31.59 -25.63
C GLY A 520 2.18 31.11 -25.21
N GLY A 521 3.09 32.04 -24.95
CA GLY A 521 4.37 31.70 -24.33
C GLY A 521 4.21 31.13 -22.92
N LEU A 522 3.31 31.70 -22.13
CA LEU A 522 3.01 31.27 -20.77
C LEU A 522 1.66 30.53 -20.70
N VAL A 523 0.61 31.15 -21.24
CA VAL A 523 -0.78 30.64 -21.14
C VAL A 523 -1.46 30.64 -22.50
N GLY A 524 -2.11 29.53 -22.88
CA GLY A 524 -2.90 29.49 -24.11
C GLY A 524 -4.09 30.44 -24.08
N TRP A 525 -5.01 30.24 -23.13
CA TRP A 525 -6.16 31.13 -22.92
C TRP A 525 -6.34 31.48 -21.44
N ASN A 526 -6.29 32.77 -21.12
CA ASN A 526 -6.59 33.30 -19.79
C ASN A 526 -8.06 33.76 -19.71
N VAL A 527 -8.93 32.93 -19.14
CA VAL A 527 -10.38 33.13 -19.04
C VAL A 527 -10.72 33.69 -17.68
N GLN A 528 -10.69 35.02 -17.54
CA GLN A 528 -10.93 35.76 -16.28
C GLN A 528 -9.94 35.44 -15.14
N GLY A 529 -8.95 34.59 -15.37
CA GLY A 529 -7.84 34.33 -14.45
C GLY A 529 -6.87 35.52 -14.36
N THR A 530 -6.05 35.51 -13.32
CA THR A 530 -5.04 36.54 -13.05
C THR A 530 -3.64 36.03 -13.37
N ILE A 531 -2.84 36.84 -14.05
CA ILE A 531 -1.43 36.57 -14.33
C ILE A 531 -0.63 37.74 -13.78
N THR A 532 0.28 37.49 -12.83
CA THR A 532 1.06 38.53 -12.16
C THR A 532 2.51 38.13 -12.00
N GLY A 533 3.47 39.02 -12.30
CA GLY A 533 4.87 38.72 -12.04
C GLY A 533 5.48 37.64 -12.93
N CYS A 534 4.94 37.42 -14.14
CA CYS A 534 5.28 36.28 -14.98
C CYS A 534 5.99 36.66 -16.27
N TYR A 535 6.78 35.73 -16.83
CA TYR A 535 7.41 35.98 -18.13
C TYR A 535 7.63 34.72 -18.97
N SER A 536 7.86 34.96 -20.27
CA SER A 536 8.16 33.91 -21.24
C SER A 536 9.25 34.33 -22.21
N LEU A 537 10.28 33.49 -22.32
CA LEU A 537 11.41 33.63 -23.26
C LEU A 537 11.40 32.57 -24.38
N MET A 538 10.41 31.66 -24.38
CA MET A 538 10.40 30.50 -25.26
C MET A 538 10.22 30.82 -26.74
N THR A 539 10.55 29.85 -27.59
CA THR A 539 10.33 29.91 -29.03
C THR A 539 9.04 29.19 -29.42
N ILE A 540 8.11 29.88 -30.08
CA ILE A 540 6.88 29.32 -30.66
C ILE A 540 7.06 29.18 -32.17
N THR A 541 6.98 27.94 -32.69
CA THR A 541 6.94 27.68 -34.13
C THR A 541 5.60 27.11 -34.53
N ALA A 542 4.84 27.86 -35.32
CA ALA A 542 3.54 27.43 -35.85
C ALA A 542 3.64 27.05 -37.32
N PHE A 543 3.32 25.79 -37.62
CA PHE A 543 3.33 25.23 -38.98
C PHE A 543 1.98 25.34 -39.70
N THR A 544 0.91 25.63 -38.96
CA THR A 544 -0.46 25.78 -39.43
C THR A 544 -1.04 27.11 -38.96
N ALA A 545 -2.27 27.43 -39.39
CA ALA A 545 -2.90 28.70 -39.06
C ALA A 545 -2.98 28.91 -37.54
N VAL A 546 -2.52 30.07 -37.05
CA VAL A 546 -2.32 30.27 -35.60
C VAL A 546 -2.83 31.61 -35.09
N ASN A 547 -3.33 31.61 -33.85
CA ASN A 547 -3.53 32.80 -33.03
C ASN A 547 -2.55 32.73 -31.86
N ALA A 548 -1.49 33.53 -31.90
CA ALA A 548 -0.38 33.46 -30.95
C ALA A 548 -0.14 34.78 -30.21
N GLY A 549 0.18 34.68 -28.92
CA GLY A 549 0.72 35.78 -28.13
C GLY A 549 2.03 35.41 -27.45
N GLY A 550 2.96 36.36 -27.34
CA GLY A 550 4.27 36.11 -26.71
C GLY A 550 4.19 35.65 -25.26
N LEU A 551 3.17 36.09 -24.53
CA LEU A 551 2.87 35.66 -23.16
C LEU A 551 1.55 34.89 -23.11
N VAL A 552 0.47 35.45 -23.66
CA VAL A 552 -0.87 34.85 -23.59
C VAL A 552 -1.49 34.77 -24.99
N GLY A 553 -2.03 33.62 -25.38
CA GLY A 553 -2.82 33.53 -26.61
C GLY A 553 -4.08 34.39 -26.52
N GLY A 554 -5.17 33.85 -25.98
CA GLY A 554 -6.39 34.61 -25.70
C GLY A 554 -6.40 35.18 -24.29
N ASN A 555 -6.82 36.43 -24.09
CA ASN A 555 -6.86 37.04 -22.77
C ASN A 555 -8.22 37.70 -22.48
N GLU A 556 -8.81 37.37 -21.34
CA GLU A 556 -10.04 37.96 -20.80
C GLU A 556 -9.88 38.42 -19.35
N GLY A 557 -8.71 38.19 -18.77
CA GLY A 557 -8.37 38.57 -17.40
C GLY A 557 -7.29 39.64 -17.33
N PRO A 558 -6.92 40.07 -16.11
CA PRO A 558 -5.82 40.98 -15.90
C PRO A 558 -4.46 40.27 -16.04
N VAL A 559 -3.55 40.93 -16.76
CA VAL A 559 -2.13 40.61 -16.84
C VAL A 559 -1.36 41.80 -16.29
N THR A 560 -0.66 41.61 -15.17
CA THR A 560 0.00 42.68 -14.41
C THR A 560 1.47 42.35 -14.24
N ALA A 561 2.36 43.34 -14.40
CA ALA A 561 3.79 43.18 -14.17
C ALA A 561 4.29 41.89 -14.86
N SER A 562 4.18 41.79 -16.18
CA SER A 562 4.55 40.58 -16.90
C SER A 562 5.08 40.90 -18.29
N PHE A 563 5.94 40.04 -18.84
CA PHE A 563 6.58 40.34 -20.13
C PHE A 563 6.84 39.12 -21.01
N ALA A 564 6.96 39.38 -22.32
CA ALA A 564 7.39 38.39 -23.30
C ALA A 564 8.63 38.89 -24.03
N ALA A 565 9.65 38.04 -24.10
CA ALA A 565 10.88 38.33 -24.83
C ALA A 565 11.35 37.13 -25.65
N GLY A 566 10.42 36.23 -25.99
CA GLY A 566 10.64 35.03 -26.78
C GLY A 566 10.71 35.28 -28.28
N GLU A 567 10.57 34.21 -29.06
CA GLU A 567 10.45 34.29 -30.52
C GLU A 567 9.15 33.62 -30.97
N ILE A 568 8.45 34.22 -31.94
CA ILE A 568 7.29 33.62 -32.59
C ILE A 568 7.54 33.54 -34.10
N VAL A 569 7.48 32.33 -34.64
CA VAL A 569 7.63 32.03 -36.06
C VAL A 569 6.35 31.40 -36.61
N ALA A 570 5.54 32.17 -37.33
CA ALA A 570 4.37 31.65 -38.03
C ALA A 570 4.69 31.34 -39.50
N LYS A 571 4.59 30.06 -39.88
CA LYS A 571 4.87 29.57 -41.24
C LYS A 571 3.63 29.50 -42.15
N ALA A 572 2.46 29.82 -41.61
CA ALA A 572 1.18 29.85 -42.32
C ALA A 572 0.49 31.22 -42.12
N SER A 573 -0.83 31.31 -42.34
CA SER A 573 -1.63 32.49 -41.98
C SER A 573 -1.84 32.60 -40.47
N GLY A 574 -2.16 33.79 -39.95
CA GLY A 574 -2.45 33.91 -38.53
C GLY A 574 -2.38 35.32 -37.98
N ASN A 575 -2.50 35.41 -36.66
CA ASN A 575 -2.41 36.66 -35.90
C ASN A 575 -1.40 36.48 -34.76
N ILE A 576 -0.43 37.38 -34.69
CA ILE A 576 0.61 37.39 -33.66
C ILE A 576 0.55 38.72 -32.91
N GLY A 577 0.32 38.64 -31.61
CA GLY A 577 0.58 39.75 -30.68
C GLY A 577 1.89 39.53 -29.93
N GLY A 578 2.74 40.55 -29.84
CA GLY A 578 4.01 40.43 -29.13
C GLY A 578 3.87 40.10 -27.64
N LEU A 579 2.74 40.47 -27.02
CA LEU A 579 2.42 40.12 -25.63
C LEU A 579 1.17 39.22 -25.54
N VAL A 580 0.03 39.69 -26.04
CA VAL A 580 -1.23 38.93 -26.04
C VAL A 580 -1.83 38.88 -27.44
N LYS A 581 -2.51 37.81 -27.86
CA LYS A 581 -3.18 37.87 -29.18
C LYS A 581 -4.38 38.82 -29.14
N ASN A 582 -5.25 38.75 -28.13
CA ASN A 582 -6.39 39.66 -27.95
C ASN A 582 -6.93 39.73 -26.51
N GLY A 583 -7.47 40.89 -26.14
CA GLY A 583 -8.41 41.05 -25.02
C GLY A 583 -7.79 41.31 -23.63
N GLY A 584 -8.67 41.63 -22.68
CA GLY A 584 -8.37 41.83 -21.26
C GLY A 584 -7.64 43.14 -20.92
N THR A 585 -7.17 43.20 -19.67
CA THR A 585 -6.47 44.37 -19.10
C THR A 585 -5.00 44.05 -18.93
N LEU A 586 -4.14 44.96 -19.37
CA LEU A 586 -2.69 44.87 -19.27
C LEU A 586 -2.18 46.02 -18.40
N THR A 587 -1.32 45.77 -17.43
CA THR A 587 -0.79 46.83 -16.55
C THR A 587 0.68 46.61 -16.26
N GLY A 588 1.52 47.58 -16.64
CA GLY A 588 2.96 47.48 -16.47
C GLY A 588 3.55 46.27 -17.19
N CYS A 589 3.19 46.04 -18.46
CA CYS A 589 3.66 44.87 -19.21
C CYS A 589 4.53 45.29 -20.39
N TYR A 590 5.47 44.45 -20.81
CA TYR A 590 6.26 44.76 -22.00
C TYR A 590 6.49 43.57 -22.93
N SER A 591 6.78 43.87 -24.20
CA SER A 591 7.23 42.86 -25.16
C SER A 591 8.48 43.29 -25.91
N THR A 592 9.48 42.42 -25.93
CA THR A 592 10.66 42.51 -26.81
C THR A 592 10.75 41.30 -27.74
N SER A 593 9.62 40.60 -27.90
CA SER A 593 9.55 39.36 -28.68
C SER A 593 10.01 39.59 -30.13
N VAL A 594 10.73 38.62 -30.67
CA VAL A 594 11.07 38.56 -32.10
C VAL A 594 9.90 37.95 -32.84
N LEU A 595 9.29 38.69 -33.77
CA LEU A 595 8.04 38.31 -34.42
C LEU A 595 8.26 38.13 -35.92
N SER A 596 8.12 36.90 -36.40
CA SER A 596 8.34 36.54 -37.80
C SER A 596 7.14 35.78 -38.38
N GLY A 597 6.77 36.11 -39.61
CA GLY A 597 5.62 35.51 -40.29
C GLY A 597 5.67 35.61 -41.81
N THR A 598 4.78 34.88 -42.48
CA THR A 598 4.53 35.05 -43.91
C THR A 598 3.73 36.33 -44.18
N ALA A 599 3.59 36.74 -45.45
CA ALA A 599 2.79 37.92 -45.83
C ALA A 599 1.31 37.83 -45.42
N SER A 600 0.80 36.63 -45.08
CA SER A 600 -0.56 36.39 -44.62
C SER A 600 -0.71 36.41 -43.09
N VAL A 601 0.32 36.85 -42.36
CA VAL A 601 0.31 36.96 -40.90
C VAL A 601 0.16 38.41 -40.48
N THR A 602 -0.83 38.70 -39.63
CA THR A 602 -0.94 40.00 -38.97
C THR A 602 -0.03 40.01 -37.74
N ILE A 603 0.88 40.97 -37.66
CA ILE A 603 1.82 41.11 -36.53
C ILE A 603 1.60 42.47 -35.85
N CYS A 604 1.40 42.44 -34.54
CA CYS A 604 1.28 43.62 -33.69
C CYS A 604 2.22 43.50 -32.48
N GLY A 605 2.78 44.63 -32.04
CA GLY A 605 3.76 44.66 -30.95
C GLY A 605 3.20 44.27 -29.58
N ILE A 606 1.93 44.58 -29.32
CA ILE A 606 1.24 44.20 -28.07
C ILE A 606 0.13 43.21 -28.36
N SER A 607 -0.86 43.60 -29.16
CA SER A 607 -2.08 42.81 -29.37
C SER A 607 -2.70 43.03 -30.75
N THR A 608 -3.25 41.97 -31.34
CA THR A 608 -4.01 42.05 -32.60
C THR A 608 -5.49 42.40 -32.38
N GLY A 609 -6.02 42.17 -31.18
CA GLY A 609 -7.38 42.58 -30.80
C GLY A 609 -7.39 43.68 -29.73
N SER A 610 -8.55 44.32 -29.51
CA SER A 610 -8.71 45.41 -28.53
C SER A 610 -8.25 44.98 -27.13
N VAL A 611 -7.53 45.86 -26.43
CA VAL A 611 -7.08 45.67 -25.04
C VAL A 611 -7.22 46.98 -24.27
N THR A 612 -7.31 46.88 -22.93
CA THR A 612 -7.14 48.04 -22.05
C THR A 612 -5.73 47.96 -21.47
N ALA A 613 -4.83 48.84 -21.89
CA ALA A 613 -3.45 48.83 -21.42
C ALA A 613 -3.11 50.08 -20.61
N ASN A 614 -2.39 49.90 -19.51
CA ASN A 614 -1.81 50.96 -18.69
C ASN A 614 -0.29 50.71 -18.56
N GLU A 615 0.54 51.70 -18.87
CA GLU A 615 2.01 51.60 -18.81
C GLU A 615 2.56 50.32 -19.47
N CYS A 616 2.11 50.05 -20.70
CA CYS A 616 2.58 48.91 -21.48
C CYS A 616 3.42 49.34 -22.69
N TYR A 617 4.47 48.58 -23.00
CA TYR A 617 5.46 48.99 -23.99
C TYR A 617 5.94 47.82 -24.87
N PHE A 618 6.39 48.12 -26.09
CA PHE A 618 7.04 47.09 -26.91
C PHE A 618 8.23 47.63 -27.71
N MET A 619 9.15 46.71 -28.01
CA MET A 619 10.42 46.96 -28.72
C MET A 619 10.72 45.79 -29.67
N SER A 620 9.74 45.41 -30.50
CA SER A 620 9.91 44.37 -31.52
C SER A 620 10.45 44.97 -32.81
N ASP A 621 11.58 44.45 -33.29
CA ASP A 621 12.21 44.87 -34.54
C ASP A 621 11.27 44.66 -35.73
N GLY A 622 11.27 45.62 -36.67
CA GLY A 622 10.42 45.56 -37.87
C GLY A 622 8.91 45.77 -37.62
N VAL A 623 8.46 45.88 -36.37
CA VAL A 623 7.04 46.06 -36.03
C VAL A 623 6.79 47.50 -35.59
N SER A 624 5.92 48.23 -36.28
CA SER A 624 5.58 49.62 -35.96
C SER A 624 4.23 49.77 -35.25
N ASN A 625 3.29 48.87 -35.52
CA ASN A 625 1.94 48.94 -34.97
C ASN A 625 1.85 48.20 -33.63
N PRO A 626 1.49 48.85 -32.51
CA PRO A 626 1.20 48.15 -31.26
C PRO A 626 -0.03 47.24 -31.36
N GLY A 627 -0.99 47.63 -32.21
CA GLY A 627 -2.32 47.02 -32.30
C GLY A 627 -3.17 47.24 -31.05
N GLY A 628 -4.35 46.62 -31.01
CA GLY A 628 -5.25 46.65 -29.87
C GLY A 628 -5.81 48.02 -29.46
N ASN A 629 -5.97 48.94 -30.42
CA ASN A 629 -6.42 50.32 -30.20
C ASN A 629 -5.48 51.15 -29.31
N LEU A 630 -4.21 50.77 -29.25
CA LEU A 630 -3.19 51.46 -28.47
C LEU A 630 -2.51 52.58 -29.27
N PRO A 631 -2.07 53.67 -28.60
CA PRO A 631 -1.37 54.76 -29.26
C PRO A 631 0.02 54.32 -29.74
N THR A 632 0.53 54.94 -30.80
CA THR A 632 1.87 54.64 -31.35
C THR A 632 3.00 54.87 -30.34
N SER A 633 2.79 55.71 -29.31
CA SER A 633 3.72 55.94 -28.19
C SER A 633 3.97 54.71 -27.31
N THR A 634 3.20 53.63 -27.51
CA THR A 634 3.42 52.32 -26.88
C THR A 634 4.73 51.68 -27.40
N LYS A 635 5.18 52.04 -28.61
CA LYS A 635 6.47 51.59 -29.12
C LYS A 635 7.61 52.42 -28.53
N VAL A 636 8.64 51.75 -28.00
CA VAL A 636 9.91 52.37 -27.61
C VAL A 636 11.00 52.07 -28.64
N SER A 637 12.01 52.93 -28.73
CA SER A 637 13.04 52.84 -29.79
C SER A 637 14.06 51.74 -29.53
N ASP A 638 14.40 51.52 -28.27
CA ASP A 638 15.52 50.68 -27.84
C ASP A 638 15.40 50.35 -26.33
N ALA A 639 16.37 49.57 -25.84
CA ALA A 639 16.42 49.10 -24.46
C ALA A 639 16.49 50.26 -23.44
N ALA A 640 17.23 51.34 -23.75
CA ALA A 640 17.35 52.49 -22.86
C ALA A 640 16.01 53.23 -22.72
N ALA A 641 15.29 53.41 -23.83
CA ALA A 641 13.97 54.01 -23.81
C ALA A 641 12.93 53.17 -23.04
N LEU A 642 13.09 51.85 -22.97
CA LEU A 642 12.27 50.99 -22.12
C LEU A 642 12.66 51.13 -20.64
N ILE A 643 13.96 51.19 -20.34
CA ILE A 643 14.47 51.42 -18.98
C ILE A 643 13.96 52.74 -18.41
N ASP A 644 13.86 53.80 -19.22
CA ASP A 644 13.29 55.09 -18.81
C ASP A 644 11.82 54.99 -18.35
N LYS A 645 11.09 53.93 -18.72
CA LYS A 645 9.71 53.67 -18.30
C LYS A 645 9.58 52.96 -16.97
N ILE A 646 10.67 52.47 -16.39
CA ILE A 646 10.64 51.63 -15.19
C ILE A 646 9.89 52.29 -14.03
N THR A 647 10.04 53.61 -13.85
CA THR A 647 9.39 54.35 -12.77
C THR A 647 7.88 54.37 -12.93
N SER A 648 7.36 54.69 -14.12
CA SER A 648 5.92 54.73 -14.36
C SER A 648 5.30 53.34 -14.36
N MET A 649 6.02 52.34 -14.91
CA MET A 649 5.61 50.94 -14.84
C MET A 649 5.49 50.47 -13.39
N ASN A 650 6.50 50.73 -12.54
CA ASN A 650 6.48 50.36 -11.12
C ASN A 650 5.38 51.09 -10.34
N GLN A 651 5.08 52.34 -10.67
CA GLN A 651 3.93 53.05 -10.09
C GLN A 651 2.60 52.39 -10.49
N ALA A 652 2.46 51.97 -11.75
CA ALA A 652 1.23 51.33 -12.24
C ALA A 652 0.99 49.94 -11.64
N VAL A 653 2.06 49.21 -11.27
CA VAL A 653 1.97 47.87 -10.67
C VAL A 653 2.13 47.87 -9.14
N ALA A 654 2.12 49.04 -8.52
CA ALA A 654 2.20 49.16 -7.06
C ALA A 654 1.10 48.33 -6.38
N GLY A 655 1.49 47.52 -5.38
CA GLY A 655 0.58 46.60 -4.69
C GLY A 655 0.34 45.26 -5.40
N SER A 656 0.95 45.02 -6.56
CA SER A 656 0.92 43.69 -7.21
C SER A 656 1.81 42.64 -6.52
N GLY A 657 2.73 43.07 -5.65
CA GLY A 657 3.76 42.23 -5.03
C GLY A 657 5.01 42.05 -5.91
N TYR A 658 5.07 42.70 -7.07
CA TYR A 658 6.20 42.64 -7.99
C TYR A 658 6.60 44.02 -8.48
N LYS A 659 7.90 44.16 -8.80
CA LYS A 659 8.48 45.35 -9.43
C LYS A 659 9.46 44.99 -10.52
N TYR A 660 9.65 45.91 -11.45
CA TYR A 660 10.72 45.86 -12.42
C TYR A 660 12.01 46.45 -11.86
N VAL A 661 13.11 45.82 -12.24
CA VAL A 661 14.49 46.30 -12.07
C VAL A 661 15.21 46.25 -13.40
N GLU A 662 16.23 47.10 -13.58
CA GLU A 662 17.06 47.08 -14.77
C GLU A 662 17.85 45.76 -14.88
N ASN A 663 17.83 45.14 -16.06
CA ASN A 663 18.70 44.00 -16.35
C ASN A 663 20.09 44.50 -16.72
N THR A 664 21.08 44.19 -15.90
CA THR A 664 22.50 44.49 -16.16
C THR A 664 23.26 43.28 -16.73
N GLY A 665 22.55 42.19 -17.03
CA GLY A 665 23.08 40.96 -17.61
C GLY A 665 23.44 41.06 -19.09
N THR A 666 24.00 39.98 -19.62
CA THR A 666 24.47 39.90 -21.03
C THR A 666 23.33 39.88 -22.06
N ASP A 667 22.11 39.58 -21.63
CA ASP A 667 20.90 39.56 -22.47
C ASP A 667 20.07 40.85 -22.34
N SER A 668 20.57 41.86 -21.64
CA SER A 668 19.91 43.16 -21.39
C SER A 668 19.41 43.87 -22.66
N ALA A 669 20.05 43.67 -23.81
CA ALA A 669 19.57 44.21 -25.08
C ALA A 669 18.22 43.61 -25.51
N ARG A 670 17.97 42.34 -25.16
CA ARG A 670 16.72 41.62 -25.48
C ARG A 670 15.76 41.59 -24.29
N VAL A 671 16.26 41.59 -23.05
CA VAL A 671 15.48 41.57 -21.81
C VAL A 671 15.94 42.73 -20.93
N PRO A 672 15.56 43.99 -21.22
CA PRO A 672 16.13 45.16 -20.51
C PRO A 672 15.61 45.33 -19.10
N LEU A 673 14.44 44.75 -18.77
CA LEU A 673 13.82 44.84 -17.45
C LEU A 673 13.56 43.44 -16.89
N LEU A 674 14.04 43.15 -15.69
CA LEU A 674 13.70 41.92 -14.96
C LEU A 674 12.54 42.19 -14.01
N ILE A 675 11.78 41.15 -13.71
CA ILE A 675 10.75 41.20 -12.68
C ILE A 675 11.18 40.43 -11.45
N GLN A 676 10.90 40.98 -10.28
CA GLN A 676 11.21 40.37 -8.99
C GLN A 676 10.13 40.70 -7.95
N PRO A 677 10.06 39.93 -6.85
CA PRO A 677 9.21 40.29 -5.71
C PRO A 677 9.51 41.71 -5.19
N ASP A 678 8.46 42.42 -4.81
CA ASP A 678 8.56 43.72 -4.15
C ASP A 678 8.60 43.49 -2.63
N GLU A 679 9.80 43.51 -2.06
CA GLU A 679 10.07 43.34 -0.62
C GLU A 679 9.51 44.46 0.27
#